data_AF-A0A3G7U947-F1
#
_entry.id   AF-A0A3G7U947-F1
#
_cell.length_a   1.000
_cell.length_b   1.000
_cell.length_c   1.000
_cell.angle_alpha   90.00
_cell.angle_beta   90.00
_cell.angle_gamma   90.00
#
_symmetry.space_group_name_H-M   'P 1'
#
loop_
_entity.id
_entity.type
_entity.pdbx_description
1 polymer ?
#
loop_
_entity_poly.entity_id
_entity_poly.type
_entity_poly.pdbx_seq_one_letter_code
_entity_poly.pdbx_strand_id
1 'polypeptide(L)'
;MILPPHPLPTPVWDFKPITGEKPAAMPSYSMFEPAPPQVTNSRRPSMARQKADYKQLLQTTHNALPSVRDEAKKWAEELLLKLTGLNVDADKVFLNRFQQAQSANTATGWEHLGEEPTISQALPDALLGNFNEHDSLPGVLDQQAGLYKAGRGQSTKGGYGAHNQFALAPSQLMHESWKSDFQAHMTGKLEHFWRDHGDDYRTCLKGEFVYQARQQLKGYERASPAEREQMPAEQRFTREDYRLVMGAVANLPLDENQALNVDQLRAQAPVKGVVLTHLLDINGLPANDILRFTAVDDGPARQLRDRRDGVQILYIPGHQPAFLRFDSLTAMDQWVTAQGRDADKRKALQAHFPLRDRQDNDVGVWSDIKAFITGDQQSNKGVDTALRYLGSGYWDNLEGTVIDSANVRIQGDVFSVIKDATQRRMASDADIMIKSNSEVTRDTWLNDLTMAAGLAAKFAVIGEPIAVGAAVVTGFTETVLGTEKALSGDTQAERRQGVTTALDGALNTLFSAAGGTTREPTLEQPSTIAVRPELFADGQQALVTEHPLRATAYTLPRANGYDLVDRNRVYRYLYSKPGELTDLESAAHTAPLEGFEAFCPVPALGGRVRRGANDDCFAKVIANLPETERALQALEHVRLFPSKGGLFKRVRTVVYEKRLHEWVEGETGAKLVPVANGERITYRSRVQGQIIADPGFGFYAGHGASALAEDTRVVKLNSISKASDDQRQVRGVVVTSGSQRYLVVEADTAEFYYAPLGSTQTGDLTFKKCGPMEMGLAQGYRQFMSAHHPVQLVDADFIALPPLKKVYKQLKRVGFREADINELKQQCKGMSPVQQREVAYQLQQANAILKPDVALRPRRVTPLQTPPGFVQWPAKRQNQFYAEHAKDTVNQALKATGLGPGNQVRSATDVARADAATITLGWLRRTADFKAPHAGDLIMKTGAGNCGEMAILARDILNKSGARAAEWHAGSAHAFTVVGGPTGPVKPTVDFSEPAWASAWVVDPWADIACPAPEYMTQLRAAMAKWDKAGWKIREGIKRNMSPMDPDWLDTLINQPKQPYGSQMDTVTPVIARLPLRPAHTVQVPMGESTTLNASNKALSTRSLTDCSAIAVLTDWDGTRYQTRTLMHLTGSNLELGLRGNTQALLDQLQASLSNGGHVILVGGINSDSLQGMATTIGQSFQGGQPLRDLLQARAGVRVTLASSLGITVNADGTFELIEGTGKGMFPEDQVREIFGRVD
;
A
#
# COMPACT_ATOMS: atom_id res chain seq x y z
N MET A 1 20.52 -19.35 56.15
CA MET A 1 21.23 -18.07 56.38
C MET A 1 21.03 -17.24 55.12
N ILE A 2 19.98 -16.42 54.94
CA ILE A 2 19.61 -15.13 55.57
C ILE A 2 20.78 -14.15 55.73
N LEU A 3 20.92 -13.16 54.84
CA LEU A 3 20.57 -11.73 55.05
C LEU A 3 20.73 -10.93 53.71
N PRO A 4 20.00 -9.82 53.51
CA PRO A 4 19.54 -9.31 52.21
C PRO A 4 20.41 -8.17 51.63
N PRO A 5 20.27 -7.82 50.33
CA PRO A 5 20.73 -6.54 49.81
C PRO A 5 19.63 -5.47 49.83
N HIS A 6 20.07 -4.25 50.15
CA HIS A 6 19.32 -3.03 50.42
C HIS A 6 18.55 -2.44 49.21
N PRO A 7 17.42 -1.76 49.44
CA PRO A 7 16.73 -0.98 48.41
C PRO A 7 17.40 0.39 48.17
N LEU A 8 17.54 0.76 46.89
CA LEU A 8 17.83 2.13 46.45
C LEU A 8 16.53 2.97 46.46
N PRO A 9 16.61 4.30 46.68
CA PRO A 9 15.50 5.11 47.19
C PRO A 9 14.50 5.53 46.11
N THR A 10 13.21 5.52 46.46
CA THR A 10 12.13 6.23 45.76
C THR A 10 12.30 7.74 45.94
N PRO A 11 12.15 8.57 44.88
CA PRO A 11 12.17 10.02 45.03
C PRO A 11 10.87 10.50 45.69
N VAL A 12 10.99 10.96 46.94
CA VAL A 12 9.99 11.76 47.63
C VAL A 12 10.26 13.23 47.26
N TRP A 13 9.28 13.90 46.67
CA TRP A 13 9.33 15.34 46.44
C TRP A 13 8.90 16.05 47.73
N ASP A 14 9.85 16.48 48.56
CA ASP A 14 9.61 17.31 49.75
C ASP A 14 10.26 18.68 49.56
N PHE A 15 9.45 19.73 49.36
CA PHE A 15 9.91 21.12 49.36
C PHE A 15 9.41 21.80 50.64
N LYS A 16 10.30 21.93 51.63
CA LYS A 16 10.10 22.84 52.76
C LYS A 16 10.43 24.29 52.37
N PRO A 17 9.65 25.28 52.83
CA PRO A 17 9.96 26.70 52.63
C PRO A 17 11.05 27.16 53.61
N ILE A 18 12.05 27.89 53.11
CA ILE A 18 13.01 28.60 53.95
C ILE A 18 12.45 30.00 54.26
N THR A 19 12.20 30.26 55.54
CA THR A 19 11.81 31.56 56.08
C THR A 19 13.02 32.35 56.59
N GLY A 20 13.09 33.64 56.22
CA GLY A 20 13.59 34.74 57.07
C GLY A 20 15.07 35.15 56.93
N GLU A 21 15.34 36.38 56.50
CA GLU A 21 15.58 37.54 57.38
C GLU A 21 15.77 38.85 56.58
N LYS A 22 15.26 39.96 57.15
CA LYS A 22 15.43 41.36 56.70
C LYS A 22 16.71 41.97 57.28
N PRO A 23 17.28 43.00 56.65
CA PRO A 23 17.64 44.20 57.44
C PRO A 23 17.15 45.55 56.84
N ALA A 24 17.41 46.62 57.58
CA ALA A 24 16.62 47.85 57.74
C ALA A 24 16.97 49.10 56.89
N ALA A 25 15.91 49.87 56.60
CA ALA A 25 15.68 51.34 56.62
C ALA A 25 16.70 52.43 56.13
N MET A 26 16.25 53.18 55.09
CA MET A 26 16.11 54.67 54.89
C MET A 26 17.35 55.63 54.98
N PRO A 27 17.46 56.77 54.21
CA PRO A 27 16.40 57.77 53.96
C PRO A 27 16.32 58.48 52.58
N SER A 28 15.30 59.32 52.44
CA SER A 28 14.86 60.20 51.33
C SER A 28 15.79 61.38 50.98
N TYR A 29 15.76 61.90 49.73
CA TYR A 29 15.38 63.30 49.40
C TYR A 29 15.36 63.56 47.86
N SER A 30 14.45 64.45 47.46
CA SER A 30 14.11 64.94 46.10
C SER A 30 15.17 65.87 45.48
N MET A 31 15.35 65.87 44.14
CA MET A 31 15.12 67.05 43.25
C MET A 31 15.66 66.91 41.80
N PHE A 32 14.80 67.32 40.85
CA PHE A 32 14.98 67.79 39.46
C PHE A 32 15.43 66.87 38.31
N GLU A 33 14.63 66.92 37.22
CA GLU A 33 14.77 66.27 35.90
C GLU A 33 16.10 66.61 35.18
N PRO A 34 16.48 65.76 34.20
CA PRO A 34 16.30 66.24 32.83
C PRO A 34 15.58 65.22 31.94
N ALA A 35 14.75 65.75 31.04
CA ALA A 35 14.04 64.98 30.02
C ALA A 35 14.95 63.96 29.33
N PRO A 36 14.57 62.67 29.25
CA PRO A 36 15.34 61.72 28.45
C PRO A 36 15.24 62.13 26.97
N PRO A 37 16.34 61.98 26.22
CA PRO A 37 16.43 62.43 24.84
C PRO A 37 15.33 61.78 24.02
N GLN A 38 14.73 62.54 23.11
CA GLN A 38 13.94 61.99 22.02
C GLN A 38 14.82 61.02 21.24
N VAL A 39 14.77 59.73 21.60
CA VAL A 39 15.33 58.66 20.78
C VAL A 39 14.36 58.51 19.61
N THR A 40 14.77 59.14 18.53
CA THR A 40 14.27 58.96 17.17
C THR A 40 14.03 57.48 16.87
N ASN A 41 12.76 57.12 16.64
CA ASN A 41 12.33 56.05 15.75
C ASN A 41 13.14 54.74 15.80
N SER A 42 13.11 54.02 16.93
CA SER A 42 13.33 52.57 16.89
C SER A 42 12.14 51.93 16.17
N ARG A 43 12.27 51.72 14.86
CA ARG A 43 11.30 51.00 14.01
C ARG A 43 10.82 49.74 14.76
N ARG A 44 9.56 49.74 15.24
CA ARG A 44 8.88 48.47 15.56
C ARG A 44 9.02 47.59 14.30
N PRO A 45 9.52 46.35 14.42
CA PRO A 45 9.56 45.45 13.28
C PRO A 45 8.18 45.39 12.64
N SER A 46 8.08 45.53 11.32
CA SER A 46 6.79 45.40 10.64
C SER A 46 6.21 44.01 10.94
N MET A 47 4.88 43.88 10.95
CA MET A 47 4.24 42.56 11.15
C MET A 47 4.64 41.54 10.08
N ALA A 48 4.96 42.02 8.87
CA ALA A 48 5.57 41.20 7.82
C ALA A 48 6.94 40.63 8.24
N ARG A 49 7.75 41.41 8.96
CA ARG A 49 9.03 40.95 9.51
C ARG A 49 8.83 39.92 10.62
N GLN A 50 7.88 40.13 11.54
CA GLN A 50 7.56 39.14 12.59
C GLN A 50 7.08 37.80 11.99
N LYS A 51 6.24 37.87 10.94
CA LYS A 51 5.80 36.70 10.16
C LYS A 51 6.98 35.98 9.50
N ALA A 52 7.91 36.73 8.91
CA ALA A 52 9.12 36.16 8.30
C ALA A 52 10.06 35.55 9.35
N ASP A 53 10.26 36.20 10.49
CA ASP A 53 11.10 35.75 11.59
C ASP A 53 10.55 34.43 12.18
N TYR A 54 9.23 34.31 12.38
CA TYR A 54 8.62 33.06 12.85
C TYR A 54 8.66 31.93 11.80
N LYS A 55 8.48 32.27 10.52
CA LYS A 55 8.64 31.30 9.43
C LYS A 55 10.07 30.79 9.36
N GLN A 56 11.05 31.68 9.48
CA GLN A 56 12.46 31.33 9.51
C GLN A 56 12.80 30.49 10.75
N LEU A 57 12.22 30.80 11.92
CA LEU A 57 12.35 29.98 13.14
C LEU A 57 11.89 28.54 12.87
N LEU A 58 10.66 28.36 12.37
CA LEU A 58 10.11 27.03 12.03
C LEU A 58 10.99 26.27 11.04
N GLN A 59 11.45 26.94 9.99
CA GLN A 59 12.33 26.34 8.97
C GLN A 59 13.70 25.98 9.53
N THR A 60 14.29 26.83 10.36
CA THR A 60 15.61 26.60 10.96
C THR A 60 15.56 25.44 11.94
N THR A 61 14.56 25.41 12.82
CA THR A 61 14.36 24.30 13.76
C THR A 61 14.08 23.00 13.02
N HIS A 62 13.31 23.01 11.93
CA HIS A 62 13.07 21.82 11.12
C HIS A 62 14.35 21.29 10.48
N ASN A 63 15.10 22.16 9.83
CA ASN A 63 16.32 21.79 9.13
C ASN A 63 17.42 21.32 10.09
N ALA A 64 17.38 21.77 11.35
CA ALA A 64 18.32 21.36 12.39
C ALA A 64 17.97 20.01 13.03
N LEU A 65 16.72 19.54 12.89
CA LEU A 65 16.30 18.24 13.44
C LEU A 65 17.06 17.11 12.73
N PRO A 66 17.84 16.27 13.46
CA PRO A 66 18.67 15.26 12.82
C PRO A 66 17.84 14.18 12.12
N SER A 67 18.15 13.95 10.84
CA SER A 67 17.56 12.86 10.05
C SER A 67 18.43 11.62 10.16
N VAL A 68 17.89 10.55 10.76
CA VAL A 68 18.58 9.26 10.95
C VAL A 68 19.09 8.72 9.62
N ARG A 69 18.32 8.86 8.54
CA ARG A 69 18.70 8.35 7.22
C ARG A 69 19.79 9.18 6.55
N ASP A 70 19.79 10.50 6.75
CA ASP A 70 20.84 11.37 6.20
C ASP A 70 22.14 11.19 6.98
N GLU A 71 22.08 11.01 8.30
CA GLU A 71 23.25 10.68 9.11
C GLU A 71 23.77 9.28 8.81
N ALA A 72 22.90 8.29 8.56
CA ALA A 72 23.31 6.97 8.08
C ALA A 72 23.98 7.05 6.70
N LYS A 73 23.53 7.97 5.83
CA LYS A 73 24.17 8.20 4.53
C LYS A 73 25.58 8.74 4.70
N LYS A 74 25.77 9.78 5.54
CA LYS A 74 27.10 10.31 5.85
C LYS A 74 28.01 9.23 6.43
N TRP A 75 27.49 8.44 7.37
CA TRP A 75 28.21 7.32 7.96
C TRP A 75 28.63 6.30 6.90
N ALA A 76 27.73 5.93 5.98
CA ALA A 76 28.05 5.05 4.86
C ALA A 76 29.15 5.64 3.96
N GLU A 77 29.04 6.92 3.59
CA GLU A 77 30.03 7.63 2.76
C GLU A 77 31.41 7.71 3.44
N GLU A 78 31.45 7.94 4.75
CA GLU A 78 32.68 7.91 5.56
C GLU A 78 33.32 6.52 5.60
N LEU A 79 32.51 5.47 5.78
CA LEU A 79 32.98 4.08 5.72
C LEU A 79 33.56 3.75 4.34
N LEU A 80 32.87 4.14 3.26
CA LEU A 80 33.35 3.94 1.90
C LEU A 80 34.65 4.70 1.64
N LEU A 81 34.75 5.97 2.07
CA LEU A 81 35.96 6.78 1.92
C LEU A 81 37.13 6.18 2.70
N LYS A 82 36.90 5.71 3.93
CA LYS A 82 37.94 5.10 4.77
C LYS A 82 38.45 3.79 4.20
N LEU A 83 37.54 2.92 3.74
CA LEU A 83 37.87 1.58 3.27
C LEU A 83 38.41 1.56 1.84
N THR A 84 38.02 2.52 0.99
CA THR A 84 38.36 2.51 -0.45
C THR A 84 39.13 3.74 -0.92
N GLY A 85 39.19 4.82 -0.14
CA GLY A 85 39.74 6.11 -0.57
C GLY A 85 38.85 6.88 -1.55
N LEU A 86 37.64 6.38 -1.86
CA LEU A 86 36.74 6.98 -2.84
C LEU A 86 35.60 7.77 -2.19
N ASN A 87 35.30 8.95 -2.74
CA ASN A 87 34.11 9.71 -2.38
C ASN A 87 32.97 9.37 -3.36
N VAL A 88 31.96 8.62 -2.90
CA VAL A 88 30.86 8.08 -3.74
C VAL A 88 29.54 8.23 -3.00
N ASP A 89 28.51 8.66 -3.72
CA ASP A 89 27.13 8.76 -3.23
C ASP A 89 26.62 7.38 -2.77
N ALA A 90 26.46 7.21 -1.45
CA ALA A 90 26.11 5.91 -0.86
C ALA A 90 24.70 5.43 -1.23
N ASP A 91 23.80 6.30 -1.69
CA ASP A 91 22.48 5.88 -2.19
C ASP A 91 22.54 5.15 -3.54
N LYS A 92 23.69 5.22 -4.22
CA LYS A 92 23.96 4.51 -5.47
C LYS A 92 24.81 3.26 -5.27
N VAL A 93 25.19 2.97 -4.04
CA VAL A 93 25.86 1.72 -3.66
C VAL A 93 24.83 0.84 -2.96
N PHE A 94 24.70 -0.40 -3.42
CA PHE A 94 23.70 -1.32 -2.93
C PHE A 94 24.36 -2.51 -2.26
N LEU A 95 23.93 -2.83 -1.04
CA LEU A 95 24.18 -4.14 -0.45
C LEU A 95 23.13 -5.10 -1.01
N ASN A 96 23.58 -5.95 -1.91
CA ASN A 96 22.74 -6.95 -2.56
C ASN A 96 23.05 -8.31 -1.93
N ARG A 97 22.02 -9.00 -1.44
CA ARG A 97 22.10 -10.34 -0.85
C ARG A 97 21.51 -11.38 -1.77
N PHE A 98 22.19 -12.51 -1.89
CA PHE A 98 22.03 -13.54 -2.90
C PHE A 98 21.92 -14.91 -2.23
N GLN A 99 21.39 -15.89 -2.94
CA GLN A 99 21.32 -17.27 -2.43
C GLN A 99 22.39 -18.16 -3.04
N GLN A 100 22.89 -17.78 -4.22
CA GLN A 100 23.89 -18.52 -4.96
C GLN A 100 25.11 -17.63 -5.19
N ALA A 101 26.28 -18.25 -5.29
CA ALA A 101 27.54 -17.55 -5.51
C ALA A 101 28.42 -18.37 -6.44
N GLN A 102 29.11 -17.70 -7.35
CA GLN A 102 30.06 -18.31 -8.28
C GLN A 102 31.42 -17.69 -8.03
N SER A 103 32.48 -18.50 -8.03
CA SER A 103 33.82 -17.96 -7.80
C SER A 103 34.25 -17.07 -8.98
N ALA A 104 34.75 -15.89 -8.69
CA ALA A 104 35.22 -14.94 -9.69
C ALA A 104 36.31 -14.02 -9.14
N ASN A 105 36.98 -13.32 -10.04
CA ASN A 105 38.00 -12.32 -9.68
C ASN A 105 37.33 -10.97 -9.31
N THR A 106 36.57 -10.98 -8.23
CA THR A 106 35.88 -9.81 -7.64
C THR A 106 36.45 -9.50 -6.26
N ALA A 107 36.09 -8.36 -5.67
CA ALA A 107 36.55 -7.97 -4.33
C ALA A 107 36.13 -8.96 -3.23
N THR A 108 35.00 -9.66 -3.40
CA THR A 108 34.54 -10.72 -2.49
C THR A 108 35.08 -12.10 -2.85
N GLY A 109 35.64 -12.28 -4.04
CA GLY A 109 35.95 -13.60 -4.62
C GLY A 109 34.73 -14.30 -5.24
N TRP A 110 33.57 -13.64 -5.23
CA TRP A 110 32.29 -14.17 -5.71
C TRP A 110 31.59 -13.22 -6.67
N GLU A 111 30.86 -13.79 -7.63
CA GLU A 111 29.89 -13.10 -8.46
C GLU A 111 28.55 -13.84 -8.45
N HIS A 112 27.49 -13.11 -8.75
CA HIS A 112 26.11 -13.61 -8.74
C HIS A 112 25.50 -13.39 -10.11
N LEU A 113 25.73 -14.36 -10.99
CA LEU A 113 25.22 -14.33 -12.36
C LEU A 113 23.87 -15.03 -12.43
N GLY A 114 22.92 -14.41 -13.14
CA GLY A 114 21.65 -15.06 -13.47
C GLY A 114 20.59 -15.13 -12.35
N GLU A 115 20.83 -14.48 -11.20
CA GLU A 115 19.82 -14.28 -10.15
C GLU A 115 19.74 -12.82 -9.70
N GLU A 116 18.54 -12.39 -9.27
CA GLU A 116 18.33 -11.09 -8.66
C GLU A 116 18.56 -11.19 -7.15
N PRO A 117 19.08 -10.15 -6.50
CA PRO A 117 19.24 -10.16 -5.06
C PRO A 117 17.92 -10.33 -4.32
N THR A 118 17.89 -11.26 -3.37
CA THR A 118 16.80 -11.49 -2.41
C THR A 118 16.48 -10.23 -1.60
N ILE A 119 17.52 -9.49 -1.22
CA ILE A 119 17.45 -8.18 -0.57
C ILE A 119 18.41 -7.25 -1.31
N SER A 120 17.92 -6.10 -1.77
CA SER A 120 18.71 -5.06 -2.43
C SER A 120 18.41 -3.74 -1.75
N GLN A 121 19.32 -3.29 -0.89
CA GLN A 121 19.17 -2.06 -0.12
C GLN A 121 20.27 -1.09 -0.52
N ALA A 122 19.91 0.20 -0.63
CA ALA A 122 20.94 1.24 -0.66
C ALA A 122 21.76 1.14 0.63
N LEU A 123 23.05 1.40 0.52
CA LEU A 123 24.01 1.15 1.59
C LEU A 123 23.62 1.75 2.95
N PRO A 124 23.10 2.98 3.02
CA PRO A 124 22.73 3.55 4.31
C PRO A 124 21.54 2.83 4.97
N ASP A 125 20.60 2.29 4.17
CA ASP A 125 19.48 1.48 4.69
C ASP A 125 19.94 0.12 5.18
N ALA A 126 20.94 -0.46 4.51
CA ALA A 126 21.53 -1.73 4.91
C ALA A 126 22.26 -1.62 6.26
N LEU A 127 23.01 -0.52 6.47
CA LEU A 127 23.71 -0.27 7.73
C LEU A 127 22.75 -0.06 8.91
N LEU A 128 21.62 0.62 8.69
CA LEU A 128 20.57 0.77 9.72
C LEU A 128 19.86 -0.55 10.06
N GLY A 129 19.94 -1.55 9.19
CA GLY A 129 19.38 -2.88 9.41
C GLY A 129 20.19 -3.77 10.36
N ASN A 130 21.43 -3.35 10.69
CA ASN A 130 22.46 -4.13 11.41
C ASN A 130 22.80 -5.49 10.73
N PHE A 131 24.02 -5.97 10.99
CA PHE A 131 24.44 -7.32 10.60
C PHE A 131 24.13 -8.30 11.73
N ASN A 132 23.64 -9.49 11.39
CA ASN A 132 23.20 -10.49 12.39
C ASN A 132 24.30 -11.51 12.73
N GLU A 133 24.03 -12.42 13.68
CA GLU A 133 24.97 -13.48 14.07
C GLU A 133 25.41 -14.37 12.89
N HIS A 134 24.53 -14.61 11.91
CA HIS A 134 24.86 -15.39 10.71
C HIS A 134 25.84 -14.64 9.80
N ASP A 135 25.73 -13.32 9.69
CA ASP A 135 26.62 -12.47 8.89
C ASP A 135 28.04 -12.38 9.48
N SER A 136 28.17 -12.57 10.80
CA SER A 136 29.46 -12.57 11.50
C SER A 136 30.33 -13.80 11.21
N LEU A 137 29.75 -14.84 10.61
CA LEU A 137 30.45 -16.07 10.29
C LEU A 137 31.47 -15.81 9.16
N PRO A 138 32.76 -16.17 9.34
CA PRO A 138 33.80 -15.89 8.35
C PRO A 138 33.45 -16.40 6.94
N GLY A 139 33.48 -15.49 5.97
CA GLY A 139 33.24 -15.80 4.55
C GLY A 139 31.78 -15.96 4.14
N VAL A 140 30.84 -16.08 5.09
CA VAL A 140 29.40 -16.26 4.78
C VAL A 140 28.82 -15.00 4.15
N LEU A 141 29.06 -13.83 4.76
CA LEU A 141 28.53 -12.57 4.25
C LEU A 141 29.11 -12.21 2.87
N ASP A 142 30.41 -12.41 2.64
CA ASP A 142 31.03 -12.10 1.34
C ASP A 142 30.66 -13.12 0.25
N GLN A 143 30.27 -14.34 0.63
CA GLN A 143 29.73 -15.33 -0.29
C GLN A 143 28.27 -15.05 -0.63
N GLN A 144 27.47 -14.58 0.32
CA GLN A 144 26.03 -14.39 0.15
C GLN A 144 25.65 -12.94 -0.18
N ALA A 145 26.61 -12.02 -0.23
CA ALA A 145 26.36 -10.63 -0.51
C ALA A 145 27.54 -9.97 -1.22
N GLY A 146 27.26 -8.87 -1.91
CA GLY A 146 28.27 -7.98 -2.45
C GLY A 146 27.77 -6.53 -2.49
N LEU A 147 28.71 -5.60 -2.57
CA LEU A 147 28.41 -4.19 -2.83
C LEU A 147 28.44 -3.94 -4.34
N TYR A 148 27.40 -3.29 -4.86
CA TYR A 148 27.26 -3.03 -6.30
C TYR A 148 26.83 -1.59 -6.58
N LYS A 149 27.16 -1.09 -7.77
CA LYS A 149 26.74 0.24 -8.25
C LYS A 149 25.29 0.25 -8.79
N ALA A 150 24.59 -0.88 -8.69
CA ALA A 150 23.24 -1.07 -9.16
C ALA A 150 22.48 -1.99 -8.20
N GLY A 151 21.22 -1.64 -7.91
CA GLY A 151 20.28 -2.52 -7.22
C GLY A 151 19.73 -3.60 -8.15
N ARG A 152 18.48 -4.02 -7.93
CA ARG A 152 17.78 -5.00 -8.77
C ARG A 152 17.76 -4.65 -10.27
N GLY A 153 17.78 -5.67 -11.12
CA GLY A 153 17.61 -5.60 -12.57
C GLY A 153 18.88 -5.88 -13.39
N GLN A 154 19.96 -6.37 -12.78
CA GLN A 154 21.21 -6.69 -13.49
C GLN A 154 21.37 -8.18 -13.82
N SER A 155 20.54 -9.08 -13.28
CA SER A 155 20.66 -10.53 -13.48
C SER A 155 20.66 -10.96 -14.95
N THR A 156 19.95 -10.23 -15.82
CA THR A 156 19.86 -10.49 -17.27
C THR A 156 20.82 -9.63 -18.11
N LYS A 157 21.58 -8.73 -17.48
CA LYS A 157 22.48 -7.76 -18.13
C LYS A 157 23.95 -8.02 -17.77
N GLY A 158 24.31 -9.29 -17.61
CA GLY A 158 25.67 -9.69 -17.20
C GLY A 158 25.80 -10.03 -15.72
N GLY A 159 24.73 -9.96 -14.92
CA GLY A 159 24.72 -10.37 -13.51
C GLY A 159 25.39 -9.36 -12.58
N TYR A 160 25.74 -9.80 -11.37
CA TYR A 160 26.40 -8.99 -10.36
C TYR A 160 27.83 -9.51 -10.19
N GLY A 161 28.79 -8.83 -10.80
CA GLY A 161 30.17 -9.33 -10.86
C GLY A 161 31.16 -8.19 -11.09
N ALA A 162 32.32 -8.50 -11.66
CA ALA A 162 33.43 -7.55 -11.68
C ALA A 162 33.13 -6.21 -12.41
N HIS A 163 32.18 -6.24 -13.35
CA HIS A 163 31.80 -5.10 -14.19
C HIS A 163 30.88 -4.07 -13.51
N ASN A 164 30.14 -4.47 -12.47
CA ASN A 164 29.23 -3.58 -11.74
C ASN A 164 29.41 -3.62 -10.21
N GLN A 165 30.40 -4.39 -9.72
CA GLN A 165 30.80 -4.37 -8.32
C GLN A 165 31.24 -2.97 -7.90
N PHE A 166 30.95 -2.66 -6.65
CA PHE A 166 31.71 -1.71 -5.87
C PHE A 166 32.80 -2.52 -5.15
N ALA A 167 34.07 -2.27 -5.47
CA ALA A 167 35.19 -3.12 -5.08
C ALA A 167 35.53 -2.99 -3.58
N LEU A 168 34.64 -3.49 -2.73
CA LEU A 168 34.74 -3.56 -1.28
C LEU A 168 33.93 -4.77 -0.80
N ALA A 169 34.52 -5.60 0.05
CA ALA A 169 33.83 -6.75 0.59
C ALA A 169 32.83 -6.34 1.69
N PRO A 170 31.58 -6.85 1.70
CA PRO A 170 30.62 -6.58 2.75
C PRO A 170 31.12 -6.90 4.17
N SER A 171 31.97 -7.91 4.36
CA SER A 171 32.58 -8.23 5.66
C SER A 171 33.53 -7.14 6.16
N GLN A 172 34.28 -6.50 5.25
CA GLN A 172 35.15 -5.37 5.58
C GLN A 172 34.32 -4.16 6.00
N LEU A 173 33.23 -3.89 5.27
CA LEU A 173 32.25 -2.87 5.64
C LEU A 173 31.63 -3.17 7.01
N MET A 174 31.18 -4.40 7.24
CA MET A 174 30.59 -4.85 8.52
C MET A 174 31.56 -4.65 9.69
N HIS A 175 32.79 -5.18 9.58
CA HIS A 175 33.81 -5.05 10.62
C HIS A 175 34.19 -3.60 10.91
N GLU A 176 34.21 -2.74 9.90
CA GLU A 176 34.49 -1.31 10.11
C GLU A 176 33.28 -0.60 10.74
N SER A 177 32.05 -0.93 10.29
CA SER A 177 30.82 -0.38 10.87
C SER A 177 30.65 -0.74 12.35
N TRP A 178 31.14 -1.91 12.79
CA TRP A 178 31.13 -2.31 14.20
C TRP A 178 32.07 -1.51 15.10
N LYS A 179 33.08 -0.82 14.53
CA LYS A 179 33.96 0.09 15.29
C LYS A 179 33.32 1.45 15.54
N SER A 180 32.24 1.76 14.83
CA SER A 180 31.46 2.98 15.01
C SER A 180 30.22 2.71 15.84
N ASP A 181 29.91 3.65 16.73
CA ASP A 181 28.68 3.65 17.52
C ASP A 181 27.69 4.66 16.92
N PHE A 182 26.91 4.18 15.94
CA PHE A 182 25.90 5.02 15.28
C PHE A 182 24.79 5.46 16.24
N GLN A 183 24.47 4.62 17.25
CA GLN A 183 23.52 4.97 18.30
C GLN A 183 24.03 6.16 19.12
N ALA A 184 25.29 6.11 19.59
CA ALA A 184 25.89 7.22 20.32
C ALA A 184 26.04 8.48 19.45
N HIS A 185 26.37 8.34 18.17
CA HIS A 185 26.40 9.47 17.22
C HIS A 185 25.04 10.15 17.10
N MET A 186 23.98 9.37 16.89
CA MET A 186 22.62 9.89 16.77
C MET A 186 22.14 10.50 18.09
N THR A 187 22.45 9.87 19.22
CA THR A 187 22.18 10.40 20.56
C THR A 187 22.86 11.76 20.74
N GLY A 188 24.14 11.86 20.37
CA GLY A 188 24.87 13.13 20.37
C GLY A 188 24.22 14.18 19.48
N LYS A 189 23.80 13.84 18.25
CA LYS A 189 23.10 14.77 17.34
C LYS A 189 21.80 15.29 17.94
N LEU A 190 21.02 14.41 18.57
CA LEU A 190 19.79 14.79 19.27
C LEU A 190 20.09 15.70 20.47
N GLU A 191 21.10 15.40 21.26
CA GLU A 191 21.54 16.25 22.37
C GLU A 191 21.97 17.64 21.90
N HIS A 192 22.71 17.74 20.79
CA HIS A 192 23.09 19.03 20.18
C HIS A 192 21.86 19.79 19.70
N PHE A 193 20.94 19.13 19.00
CA PHE A 193 19.68 19.75 18.58
C PHE A 193 18.90 20.32 19.77
N TRP A 194 18.73 19.55 20.84
CA TRP A 194 17.99 20.02 22.00
C TRP A 194 18.71 21.15 22.75
N ARG A 195 20.04 21.15 22.77
CA ARG A 195 20.86 22.21 23.35
C ARG A 195 20.74 23.52 22.56
N ASP A 196 20.81 23.43 21.23
CA ASP A 196 20.94 24.59 20.35
C ASP A 196 19.57 25.13 19.87
N HIS A 197 18.57 24.26 19.75
CA HIS A 197 17.26 24.54 19.19
C HIS A 197 16.07 24.16 20.09
N GLY A 198 16.32 23.67 21.31
CA GLY A 198 15.24 23.28 22.23
C GLY A 198 14.29 24.44 22.60
N ASP A 199 14.81 25.66 22.72
CA ASP A 199 13.97 26.85 22.96
C ASP A 199 13.21 27.30 21.71
N ASP A 200 13.80 27.15 20.52
CA ASP A 200 13.12 27.41 19.25
C ASP A 200 11.95 26.42 19.09
N TYR A 201 12.20 25.14 19.38
CA TYR A 201 11.21 24.09 19.39
C TYR A 201 10.04 24.39 20.34
N ARG A 202 10.35 24.77 21.58
CA ARG A 202 9.35 25.22 22.56
C ARG A 202 8.51 26.39 22.05
N THR A 203 9.16 27.35 21.40
CA THR A 203 8.49 28.53 20.82
C THR A 203 7.51 28.11 19.72
N CYS A 204 7.88 27.13 18.89
CA CYS A 204 7.02 26.58 17.85
C CYS A 204 5.79 25.86 18.44
N LEU A 205 5.97 25.02 19.46
CA LEU A 205 4.84 24.36 20.17
C LEU A 205 3.86 25.39 20.73
N LYS A 206 4.38 26.45 21.36
CA LYS A 206 3.56 27.53 21.93
C LYS A 206 2.76 28.27 20.86
N GLY A 207 3.37 28.55 19.70
CA GLY A 207 2.67 29.17 18.59
C GLY A 207 1.58 28.29 17.99
N GLU A 208 1.83 26.98 17.85
CA GLU A 208 0.82 26.02 17.37
C GLU A 208 -0.38 25.91 18.31
N PHE A 209 -0.14 25.80 19.62
CA PHE A 209 -1.21 25.79 20.63
C PHE A 209 -2.12 27.02 20.52
N VAL A 210 -1.52 28.21 20.43
CA VAL A 210 -2.26 29.48 20.35
C VAL A 210 -3.00 29.59 19.02
N TYR A 211 -2.39 29.14 17.93
CA TYR A 211 -3.03 29.08 16.62
C TYR A 211 -4.29 28.22 16.66
N GLN A 212 -4.18 26.99 17.16
CA GLN A 212 -5.32 26.06 17.25
C GLN A 212 -6.42 26.63 18.15
N ALA A 213 -6.07 27.22 19.30
CA ALA A 213 -7.05 27.81 20.22
C ALA A 213 -7.82 28.97 19.57
N ARG A 214 -7.11 29.89 18.89
CA ARG A 214 -7.73 31.02 18.18
C ARG A 214 -8.61 30.55 17.02
N GLN A 215 -8.16 29.56 16.25
CA GLN A 215 -8.92 29.06 15.11
C GLN A 215 -10.18 28.32 15.53
N GLN A 216 -10.10 27.49 16.56
CA GLN A 216 -11.24 26.75 17.05
C GLN A 216 -12.30 27.68 17.65
N LEU A 217 -11.89 28.73 18.38
CA LEU A 217 -12.79 29.79 18.85
C LEU A 217 -13.47 30.51 17.70
N LYS A 218 -12.71 30.95 16.68
CA LYS A 218 -13.25 31.61 15.48
C LYS A 218 -14.22 30.71 14.73
N GLY A 219 -13.94 29.41 14.64
CA GLY A 219 -14.83 28.42 14.04
C GLY A 219 -16.16 28.32 14.78
N TYR A 220 -16.10 28.21 16.12
CA TYR A 220 -17.30 28.14 16.96
C TYR A 220 -18.13 29.43 16.91
N GLU A 221 -17.49 30.60 16.97
CA GLU A 221 -18.19 31.89 16.95
C GLU A 221 -18.80 32.23 15.59
N ARG A 222 -18.20 31.77 14.49
CA ARG A 222 -18.78 31.92 13.14
C ARG A 222 -19.96 30.99 12.88
N ALA A 223 -20.01 29.84 13.55
CA ALA A 223 -21.12 28.91 13.41
C ALA A 223 -22.43 29.54 13.90
N SER A 224 -23.49 29.33 13.14
CA SER A 224 -24.86 29.72 13.51
C SER A 224 -25.35 28.95 14.74
N PRO A 225 -26.38 29.42 15.46
CA PRO A 225 -26.93 28.70 16.61
C PRO A 225 -27.33 27.24 16.29
N ALA A 226 -27.89 27.00 15.09
CA ALA A 226 -28.27 25.66 14.65
C ALA A 226 -27.05 24.76 14.37
N GLU A 227 -25.98 25.30 13.78
CA GLU A 227 -24.73 24.56 13.58
C GLU A 227 -24.06 24.22 14.92
N ARG A 228 -24.07 25.14 15.89
CA ARG A 228 -23.54 24.89 17.24
C ARG A 228 -24.31 23.81 17.99
N GLU A 229 -25.63 23.75 17.81
CA GLU A 229 -26.48 22.71 18.43
C GLU A 229 -26.19 21.31 17.84
N GLN A 230 -25.78 21.25 16.57
CA GLN A 230 -25.40 20.00 15.89
C GLN A 230 -23.95 19.57 16.15
N MET A 231 -23.08 20.46 16.65
CA MET A 231 -21.70 20.10 17.01
C MET A 231 -21.70 19.11 18.19
N PRO A 232 -20.86 18.05 18.15
CA PRO A 232 -20.62 17.18 19.30
C PRO A 232 -20.25 18.01 20.53
N ALA A 233 -20.71 17.61 21.72
CA ALA A 233 -20.50 18.36 22.95
C ALA A 233 -18.99 18.61 23.19
N GLU A 234 -18.17 17.63 22.84
CA GLU A 234 -16.72 17.64 22.93
C GLU A 234 -16.05 18.70 22.05
N GLN A 235 -16.71 19.13 20.98
CA GLN A 235 -16.14 20.05 20.00
C GLN A 235 -16.62 21.50 20.19
N ARG A 236 -17.55 21.74 21.13
CA ARG A 236 -18.12 23.07 21.42
C ARG A 236 -17.14 23.90 22.25
N PHE A 237 -16.23 24.58 21.57
CA PHE A 237 -15.17 25.38 22.20
C PHE A 237 -15.56 26.85 22.32
N THR A 238 -16.04 27.24 23.51
CA THR A 238 -16.59 28.57 23.77
C THR A 238 -15.52 29.61 24.09
N ARG A 239 -15.94 30.87 24.22
CA ARG A 239 -15.08 31.98 24.65
C ARG A 239 -14.51 31.79 26.06
N GLU A 240 -15.27 31.15 26.96
CA GLU A 240 -14.82 30.83 28.32
C GLU A 240 -13.77 29.72 28.30
N ASP A 241 -13.99 28.67 27.48
CA ASP A 241 -13.02 27.59 27.27
C ASP A 241 -11.70 28.12 26.69
N TYR A 242 -11.78 29.02 25.71
CA TYR A 242 -10.62 29.71 25.16
C TYR A 242 -9.89 30.53 26.22
N ARG A 243 -10.60 31.30 27.06
CA ARG A 243 -9.99 32.05 28.16
C ARG A 243 -9.31 31.12 29.17
N LEU A 244 -9.90 29.95 29.45
CA LEU A 244 -9.34 28.95 30.35
C LEU A 244 -8.02 28.39 29.81
N VAL A 245 -8.00 27.86 28.58
CA VAL A 245 -6.78 27.26 28.01
C VAL A 245 -5.69 28.30 27.76
N MET A 246 -6.05 29.55 27.43
CA MET A 246 -5.07 30.63 27.28
C MET A 246 -4.41 31.05 28.60
N GLY A 247 -4.90 30.61 29.75
CA GLY A 247 -4.19 30.74 31.03
C GLY A 247 -2.86 29.97 31.09
N ALA A 248 -2.69 28.95 30.23
CA ALA A 248 -1.42 28.24 30.05
C ALA A 248 -0.35 29.09 29.33
N VAL A 249 -0.78 30.18 28.69
CA VAL A 249 0.07 31.15 27.97
C VAL A 249 -0.23 32.57 28.44
N ALA A 250 -0.28 32.79 29.76
CA ALA A 250 -0.73 34.04 30.37
C ALA A 250 0.05 35.30 29.98
N ASN A 251 1.21 35.16 29.33
CA ASN A 251 1.98 36.28 28.77
C ASN A 251 1.48 36.76 27.40
N LEU A 252 0.54 36.03 26.77
CA LEU A 252 -0.03 36.34 25.48
C LEU A 252 -1.39 37.04 25.64
N PRO A 253 -1.77 37.94 24.71
CA PRO A 253 -3.06 38.61 24.76
C PRO A 253 -4.21 37.63 24.56
N LEU A 254 -5.28 37.82 25.35
CA LEU A 254 -6.52 37.07 25.20
C LEU A 254 -7.25 37.41 23.90
N ASP A 255 -7.12 38.62 23.36
CA ASP A 255 -7.72 38.97 22.07
C ASP A 255 -7.13 38.09 20.95
N GLU A 256 -7.96 37.26 20.34
CA GLU A 256 -7.65 36.31 19.26
C GLU A 256 -7.32 36.99 17.92
N ASN A 257 -7.61 38.29 17.81
CA ASN A 257 -7.34 39.11 16.64
C ASN A 257 -6.14 40.04 16.84
N GLN A 258 -5.62 40.12 18.08
CA GLN A 258 -4.39 40.85 18.36
C GLN A 258 -3.20 40.07 17.80
N ALA A 259 -2.44 40.73 16.93
CA ALA A 259 -1.24 40.15 16.36
C ALA A 259 -0.14 40.02 17.41
N LEU A 260 0.56 38.89 17.37
CA LEU A 260 1.66 38.53 18.25
C LEU A 260 2.99 38.96 17.65
N ASN A 261 4.02 39.04 18.47
CA ASN A 261 5.40 39.08 18.03
C ASN A 261 6.14 37.81 18.46
N VAL A 262 7.25 37.49 17.78
CA VAL A 262 8.03 36.27 18.03
C VAL A 262 8.59 36.25 19.45
N ASP A 263 8.97 37.40 20.00
CA ASP A 263 9.52 37.49 21.36
C ASP A 263 8.47 37.13 22.43
N GLN A 264 7.19 37.42 22.19
CA GLN A 264 6.09 36.97 23.05
C GLN A 264 5.94 35.44 23.05
N LEU A 265 6.14 34.78 21.90
CA LEU A 265 6.14 33.32 21.83
C LEU A 265 7.40 32.73 22.48
N ARG A 266 8.55 33.38 22.34
CA ARG A 266 9.81 32.98 22.98
C ARG A 266 9.79 33.14 24.49
N ALA A 267 9.07 34.11 25.03
CA ALA A 267 9.02 34.31 26.48
C ALA A 267 8.42 33.08 27.19
N GLN A 268 9.13 32.54 28.18
CA GLN A 268 8.59 31.55 29.11
C GLN A 268 7.52 32.21 29.97
N ALA A 269 6.42 31.49 30.22
CA ALA A 269 5.37 31.96 31.09
C ALA A 269 4.86 30.79 31.94
N PRO A 270 5.02 30.84 33.28
CA PRO A 270 4.40 29.85 34.14
C PRO A 270 2.88 29.94 34.01
N VAL A 271 2.20 28.82 34.25
CA VAL A 271 0.74 28.79 34.31
C VAL A 271 0.27 29.79 35.37
N LYS A 272 -0.57 30.77 34.96
CA LYS A 272 -1.13 31.80 35.85
C LYS A 272 -2.63 31.93 35.62
N GLY A 273 -3.35 32.34 36.67
CA GLY A 273 -4.78 32.57 36.62
C GLY A 273 -5.60 31.38 37.13
N VAL A 274 -6.83 31.27 36.65
CA VAL A 274 -7.85 30.31 37.13
C VAL A 274 -7.73 28.91 36.50
N VAL A 275 -6.61 28.57 35.85
CA VAL A 275 -6.44 27.27 35.17
C VAL A 275 -5.44 26.37 35.90
N LEU A 276 -5.79 25.09 36.03
CA LEU A 276 -4.90 24.01 36.40
C LEU A 276 -4.58 23.19 35.14
N THR A 277 -3.30 23.08 34.82
CA THR A 277 -2.82 22.29 33.67
C THR A 277 -2.17 21.00 34.15
N HIS A 278 -2.51 19.89 33.52
CA HIS A 278 -1.98 18.57 33.82
C HIS A 278 -1.53 17.87 32.54
N LEU A 279 -0.58 16.94 32.67
CA LEU A 279 -0.23 16.00 31.61
C LEU A 279 -1.13 14.77 31.74
N LEU A 280 -1.76 14.34 30.64
CA LEU A 280 -2.60 13.14 30.68
C LEU A 280 -1.72 11.90 30.93
N ASP A 281 -2.08 11.05 31.88
CA ASP A 281 -1.47 9.73 32.05
C ASP A 281 -2.47 8.59 31.84
N ILE A 282 -1.96 7.44 31.43
CA ILE A 282 -2.70 6.18 31.38
C ILE A 282 -1.94 5.17 32.21
N ASN A 283 -2.58 4.65 33.26
CA ASN A 283 -2.01 3.72 34.23
C ASN A 283 -0.74 4.26 34.90
N GLY A 284 -0.71 5.56 35.20
CA GLY A 284 0.44 6.24 35.80
C GLY A 284 1.55 6.60 34.81
N LEU A 285 1.40 6.23 33.53
CA LEU A 285 2.37 6.49 32.48
C LEU A 285 1.97 7.75 31.72
N PRO A 286 2.73 8.85 31.82
CA PRO A 286 2.36 10.13 31.22
C PRO A 286 2.50 10.11 29.70
N ALA A 287 1.56 10.78 29.02
CA ALA A 287 1.70 11.16 27.62
C ALA A 287 2.84 12.18 27.46
N ASN A 288 3.41 12.28 26.27
CA ASN A 288 4.49 13.25 26.02
C ASN A 288 3.96 14.68 25.85
N ASP A 289 2.75 14.83 25.34
CA ASP A 289 2.28 16.08 24.73
C ASP A 289 0.76 16.33 24.90
N ILE A 290 0.00 15.39 25.46
CA ILE A 290 -1.45 15.58 25.74
C ILE A 290 -1.65 16.32 27.06
N LEU A 291 -2.34 17.47 26.99
CA LEU A 291 -2.61 18.32 28.16
C LEU A 291 -4.08 18.26 28.57
N ARG A 292 -4.35 18.32 29.88
CA ARG A 292 -5.67 18.53 30.47
C ARG A 292 -5.73 19.89 31.18
N PHE A 293 -6.75 20.68 30.90
CA PHE A 293 -7.03 21.97 31.56
C PHE A 293 -8.32 21.91 32.38
N THR A 294 -8.29 22.48 33.58
CA THR A 294 -9.43 22.52 34.52
C THR A 294 -9.49 23.90 35.19
N ALA A 295 -10.68 24.44 35.49
CA ALA A 295 -10.83 25.72 36.19
C ALA A 295 -10.61 25.61 37.72
N VAL A 296 -10.31 26.74 38.38
CA VAL A 296 -10.07 26.84 39.83
C VAL A 296 -11.31 27.29 40.64
N ASP A 297 -12.30 27.97 40.03
CA ASP A 297 -13.31 28.80 40.73
C ASP A 297 -14.81 28.50 40.42
N ASP A 298 -15.16 27.28 40.04
CA ASP A 298 -16.51 26.83 39.65
C ASP A 298 -17.44 26.39 40.82
N GLY A 299 -17.24 26.92 42.03
CA GLY A 299 -18.10 26.66 43.21
C GLY A 299 -17.62 25.50 44.10
N PRO A 300 -18.45 24.96 45.03
CA PRO A 300 -18.10 23.84 45.89
C PRO A 300 -18.03 22.53 45.08
N ALA A 301 -16.99 22.37 44.27
CA ALA A 301 -16.77 21.22 43.43
C ALA A 301 -16.41 19.98 44.27
N ARG A 302 -16.96 18.81 43.90
CA ARG A 302 -16.59 17.52 44.48
C ARG A 302 -15.13 17.24 44.13
N GLN A 303 -14.28 17.09 45.15
CA GLN A 303 -12.96 16.48 44.97
C GLN A 303 -13.15 14.96 44.90
N LEU A 304 -12.66 14.35 43.82
CA LEU A 304 -12.69 12.90 43.60
C LEU A 304 -11.24 12.43 43.48
N ARG A 305 -10.72 11.78 44.53
CA ARG A 305 -9.34 11.25 44.60
C ARG A 305 -8.29 12.29 44.18
N ASP A 306 -8.29 13.46 44.83
CA ASP A 306 -7.40 14.60 44.58
C ASP A 306 -7.53 15.25 43.18
N ARG A 307 -8.50 14.83 42.37
CA ARG A 307 -8.90 15.49 41.11
C ARG A 307 -10.09 16.41 41.34
N ARG A 308 -10.08 17.58 40.69
CA ARG A 308 -11.22 18.51 40.70
C ARG A 308 -12.18 18.14 39.58
N ASP A 309 -13.39 17.72 39.95
CA ASP A 309 -14.48 17.51 38.99
C ASP A 309 -15.07 18.85 38.53
N GLY A 310 -15.56 18.90 37.29
CA GLY A 310 -15.92 20.13 36.57
C GLY A 310 -15.48 20.09 35.11
N VAL A 311 -15.48 21.24 34.44
CA VAL A 311 -15.13 21.32 33.01
C VAL A 311 -13.67 20.89 32.80
N GLN A 312 -13.47 19.89 31.94
CA GLN A 312 -12.15 19.40 31.51
C GLN A 312 -11.95 19.71 30.04
N ILE A 313 -10.78 20.23 29.67
CA ILE A 313 -10.42 20.41 28.26
C ILE A 313 -9.14 19.63 27.97
N LEU A 314 -9.20 18.67 27.05
CA LEU A 314 -8.03 17.98 26.52
C LEU A 314 -7.48 18.72 25.30
N TYR A 315 -6.19 19.02 25.29
CA TYR A 315 -5.45 19.40 24.09
C TYR A 315 -4.64 18.21 23.60
N ILE A 316 -4.95 17.76 22.40
CA ILE A 316 -4.29 16.63 21.75
C ILE A 316 -3.62 17.16 20.47
N PRO A 317 -2.29 17.37 20.48
CA PRO A 317 -1.56 17.81 19.29
C PRO A 317 -1.85 16.93 18.07
N GLY A 318 -2.12 17.55 16.92
CA GLY A 318 -2.45 16.82 15.68
C GLY A 318 -3.89 16.27 15.59
N HIS A 319 -4.70 16.36 16.65
CA HIS A 319 -6.14 16.06 16.60
C HIS A 319 -6.92 17.20 15.93
N GLN A 320 -8.05 16.92 15.29
CA GLN A 320 -8.97 17.93 14.75
C GLN A 320 -10.41 17.67 15.21
N PRO A 321 -11.04 18.59 15.95
CA PRO A 321 -10.44 19.82 16.49
C PRO A 321 -9.40 19.52 17.61
N ALA A 322 -8.38 20.36 17.79
CA ALA A 322 -7.27 20.07 18.70
C ALA A 322 -7.64 20.11 20.20
N PHE A 323 -8.70 20.87 20.55
CA PHE A 323 -9.23 20.96 21.90
C PHE A 323 -10.56 20.21 22.01
N LEU A 324 -10.70 19.35 23.03
CA LEU A 324 -11.92 18.61 23.34
C LEU A 324 -12.42 18.96 24.73
N ARG A 325 -13.69 19.39 24.84
CA ARG A 325 -14.32 19.88 26.06
C ARG A 325 -15.24 18.83 26.69
N PHE A 326 -15.10 18.57 27.98
CA PHE A 326 -15.94 17.67 28.73
C PHE A 326 -16.54 18.40 29.92
N ASP A 327 -17.82 18.14 30.23
CA ASP A 327 -18.50 18.79 31.35
C ASP A 327 -18.10 18.20 32.72
N SER A 328 -17.41 17.05 32.76
CA SER A 328 -16.94 16.35 33.96
C SER A 328 -15.74 15.44 33.67
N LEU A 329 -15.06 14.97 34.72
CA LEU A 329 -14.02 13.94 34.60
C LEU A 329 -14.61 12.62 34.07
N THR A 330 -15.81 12.23 34.52
CA THR A 330 -16.52 11.03 34.05
C THR A 330 -16.69 11.05 32.53
N ALA A 331 -17.12 12.20 31.97
CA ALA A 331 -17.32 12.32 30.53
C ALA A 331 -16.01 12.18 29.75
N MET A 332 -14.91 12.74 30.28
CA MET A 332 -13.58 12.59 29.71
C MET A 332 -13.09 11.12 29.77
N ASP A 333 -13.23 10.46 30.92
CA ASP A 333 -12.77 9.09 31.13
C ASP A 333 -13.56 8.10 30.25
N GLN A 334 -14.86 8.34 30.07
CA GLN A 334 -15.70 7.62 29.10
C GLN A 334 -15.23 7.83 27.65
N TRP A 335 -14.84 9.05 27.28
CA TRP A 335 -14.33 9.34 25.94
C TRP A 335 -13.00 8.63 25.68
N VAL A 336 -12.06 8.63 26.64
CA VAL A 336 -10.77 7.90 26.53
C VAL A 336 -11.01 6.40 26.39
N THR A 337 -11.94 5.85 27.16
CA THR A 337 -12.36 4.44 27.04
C THR A 337 -12.94 4.12 25.67
N ALA A 338 -13.74 5.03 25.10
CA ALA A 338 -14.28 4.86 23.76
C ALA A 338 -13.17 4.85 22.68
N GLN A 339 -12.09 5.62 22.86
CA GLN A 339 -10.94 5.55 21.95
C GLN A 339 -10.24 4.19 22.01
N GLY A 340 -10.18 3.57 23.21
CA GLY A 340 -9.62 2.24 23.41
C GLY A 340 -10.38 1.10 22.70
N ARG A 341 -11.65 1.29 22.36
CA ARG A 341 -12.50 0.29 21.67
C ARG A 341 -12.14 0.11 20.20
N ASP A 342 -11.83 1.19 19.51
CA ASP A 342 -11.53 1.20 18.08
C ASP A 342 -10.02 1.08 17.86
N ALA A 343 -9.59 0.21 16.94
CA ALA A 343 -8.18 -0.09 16.77
C ALA A 343 -7.35 1.09 16.22
N ASP A 344 -7.95 1.91 15.35
CA ASP A 344 -7.28 3.05 14.72
C ASP A 344 -7.25 4.25 15.69
N LYS A 345 -8.35 4.51 16.39
CA LYS A 345 -8.43 5.52 17.47
C LYS A 345 -7.45 5.18 18.61
N ARG A 346 -7.41 3.92 19.02
CA ARG A 346 -6.48 3.43 20.06
C ARG A 346 -5.03 3.63 19.62
N LYS A 347 -4.66 3.26 18.38
CA LYS A 347 -3.31 3.43 17.86
C LYS A 347 -2.89 4.91 17.78
N ALA A 348 -3.82 5.80 17.44
CA ALA A 348 -3.54 7.23 17.47
C ALA A 348 -3.30 7.75 18.89
N LEU A 349 -4.09 7.34 19.88
CA LEU A 349 -3.86 7.73 21.28
C LEU A 349 -2.52 7.19 21.80
N GLN A 350 -2.22 5.92 21.52
CA GLN A 350 -0.97 5.25 21.93
C GLN A 350 0.29 5.96 21.41
N ALA A 351 0.22 6.58 20.23
CA ALA A 351 1.38 7.19 19.61
C ALA A 351 1.85 8.51 20.29
N HIS A 352 1.08 9.02 21.25
CA HIS A 352 1.45 10.12 22.14
C HIS A 352 2.31 9.68 23.33
N PHE A 353 2.57 8.38 23.50
CA PHE A 353 3.36 7.81 24.60
C PHE A 353 4.71 7.25 24.10
N PRO A 354 5.79 7.28 24.91
CA PRO A 354 7.09 6.70 24.55
C PRO A 354 6.99 5.20 24.22
N LEU A 355 7.82 4.69 23.30
CA LEU A 355 7.80 3.26 22.93
C LEU A 355 8.08 2.33 24.12
N ARG A 356 8.85 2.82 25.09
CA ARG A 356 9.11 2.12 26.36
C ARG A 356 7.84 1.92 27.18
N ASP A 357 7.10 3.00 27.40
CA ASP A 357 5.92 3.01 28.29
C ASP A 357 4.70 2.34 27.64
N ARG A 358 4.73 2.14 26.33
CA ARG A 358 3.73 1.36 25.61
C ARG A 358 3.83 -0.14 25.85
N GLN A 359 5.01 -0.65 26.20
CA GLN A 359 5.25 -2.07 26.42
C GLN A 359 4.93 -2.47 27.87
N ASP A 360 4.51 -3.73 28.06
CA ASP A 360 4.33 -4.29 29.40
C ASP A 360 5.71 -4.51 30.04
N ASN A 361 5.87 -4.10 31.30
CA ASN A 361 7.12 -4.28 32.05
C ASN A 361 7.09 -5.65 32.76
N ASP A 362 7.22 -6.74 32.01
CA ASP A 362 7.41 -8.09 32.58
C ASP A 362 8.90 -8.32 32.91
N VAL A 363 9.43 -7.55 33.87
CA VAL A 363 10.72 -7.87 34.51
C VAL A 363 10.45 -8.90 35.61
N GLY A 364 10.87 -10.14 35.35
CA GLY A 364 10.36 -11.37 35.96
C GLY A 364 10.51 -11.57 37.47
N VAL A 365 9.88 -12.64 37.97
CA VAL A 365 9.88 -13.25 39.34
C VAL A 365 9.57 -12.30 40.51
N TRP A 366 10.12 -11.09 40.56
CA TRP A 366 9.89 -10.10 41.61
C TRP A 366 8.59 -9.30 41.39
N SER A 367 8.14 -9.16 40.15
CA SER A 367 6.83 -8.58 39.80
C SER A 367 5.66 -9.45 40.31
N ASP A 368 5.81 -10.77 40.21
CA ASP A 368 4.83 -11.76 40.70
C ASP A 368 4.68 -11.75 42.21
N ILE A 369 5.77 -11.51 42.96
CA ILE A 369 5.73 -11.42 44.43
C ILE A 369 4.99 -10.16 44.87
N LYS A 370 5.16 -9.02 44.19
CA LYS A 370 4.45 -7.78 44.52
C LYS A 370 2.96 -7.89 44.16
N ALA A 371 2.62 -8.42 42.99
CA ALA A 371 1.24 -8.68 42.57
C ALA A 371 0.52 -9.72 43.45
N PHE A 372 1.27 -10.71 43.97
CA PHE A 372 0.77 -11.70 44.94
C PHE A 372 0.55 -11.11 46.35
N ILE A 373 1.37 -10.13 46.77
CA ILE A 373 1.29 -9.52 48.11
C ILE A 373 0.29 -8.36 48.17
N THR A 374 0.19 -7.52 47.14
CA THR A 374 -0.69 -6.33 47.14
C THR A 374 -2.03 -6.54 46.43
N GLY A 375 -2.18 -7.63 45.67
CA GLY A 375 -3.36 -7.87 44.83
C GLY A 375 -3.49 -6.92 43.63
N ASP A 376 -2.49 -6.08 43.38
CA ASP A 376 -2.55 -5.03 42.36
C ASP A 376 -1.83 -5.45 41.07
N GLN A 377 -2.56 -6.19 40.22
CA GLN A 377 -2.13 -6.60 38.87
C GLN A 377 -2.06 -5.42 37.86
N GLN A 378 -2.47 -4.22 38.27
CA GLN A 378 -2.62 -3.06 37.38
C GLN A 378 -1.25 -2.43 37.05
N SER A 379 -0.30 -2.43 37.98
CA SER A 379 0.96 -1.66 37.90
C SER A 379 2.00 -2.12 36.86
N ASN A 380 1.89 -3.32 36.26
CA ASN A 380 2.89 -3.85 35.32
C ASN A 380 2.49 -3.72 33.84
N LYS A 381 1.30 -3.19 33.55
CA LYS A 381 0.78 -3.09 32.18
C LYS A 381 1.11 -1.75 31.53
N GLY A 382 1.66 -1.82 30.32
CA GLY A 382 1.98 -0.65 29.51
C GLY A 382 0.73 0.01 28.92
N VAL A 383 0.91 1.20 28.35
CA VAL A 383 -0.18 2.00 27.78
C VAL A 383 -0.97 1.23 26.71
N ASP A 384 -0.31 0.41 25.89
CA ASP A 384 -1.00 -0.31 24.81
C ASP A 384 -2.00 -1.33 25.37
N THR A 385 -1.61 -2.03 26.45
CA THR A 385 -2.46 -2.99 27.16
C THR A 385 -3.55 -2.29 27.97
N ALA A 386 -3.22 -1.21 28.69
CA ALA A 386 -4.17 -0.45 29.50
C ALA A 386 -5.34 0.09 28.66
N LEU A 387 -5.04 0.72 27.51
CA LEU A 387 -6.08 1.25 26.61
C LEU A 387 -6.94 0.14 25.98
N ARG A 388 -6.35 -1.02 25.70
CA ARG A 388 -7.08 -2.20 25.21
C ARG A 388 -8.03 -2.76 26.27
N TYR A 389 -7.57 -2.84 27.53
CA TYR A 389 -8.40 -3.33 28.64
C TYR A 389 -9.54 -2.38 28.98
N LEU A 390 -9.27 -1.07 29.05
CA LEU A 390 -10.31 -0.04 29.14
C LEU A 390 -11.34 -0.21 28.02
N GLY A 391 -10.88 -0.29 26.76
CA GLY A 391 -11.77 -0.43 25.60
C GLY A 391 -12.67 -1.68 25.67
N SER A 392 -12.12 -2.81 26.09
CA SER A 392 -12.87 -4.06 26.24
C SER A 392 -13.82 -4.09 27.45
N GLY A 393 -13.71 -3.13 28.37
CA GLY A 393 -14.41 -3.15 29.67
C GLY A 393 -13.81 -4.15 30.66
N TYR A 394 -12.61 -4.66 30.42
CA TYR A 394 -11.88 -5.55 31.33
C TYR A 394 -11.36 -4.79 32.56
N TRP A 395 -10.92 -3.55 32.36
CA TRP A 395 -10.68 -2.59 33.44
C TRP A 395 -11.85 -1.63 33.51
N ASP A 396 -12.20 -1.23 34.73
CA ASP A 396 -13.15 -0.15 34.92
C ASP A 396 -12.58 1.16 34.37
N ASN A 397 -13.49 2.06 33.99
CA ASN A 397 -13.16 3.44 33.68
C ASN A 397 -13.49 4.34 34.87
N LEU A 398 -13.42 3.80 36.10
CA LEU A 398 -13.68 4.59 37.30
C LEU A 398 -12.68 5.74 37.38
N GLU A 399 -13.15 6.90 37.81
CA GLU A 399 -12.33 8.10 37.80
C GLU A 399 -11.06 7.93 38.65
N GLY A 400 -9.90 8.14 38.02
CA GLY A 400 -8.60 8.15 38.69
C GLY A 400 -8.07 6.77 39.08
N THR A 401 -8.58 5.67 38.50
CA THR A 401 -8.00 4.31 38.65
C THR A 401 -6.95 4.03 37.58
N VAL A 402 -7.31 4.23 36.31
CA VAL A 402 -6.45 3.94 35.15
C VAL A 402 -6.20 5.21 34.34
N ILE A 403 -7.23 6.03 34.13
CA ILE A 403 -7.10 7.26 33.35
C ILE A 403 -6.76 8.39 34.29
N ASP A 404 -5.67 9.09 33.99
CA ASP A 404 -5.23 10.29 34.71
C ASP A 404 -4.99 10.03 36.21
N SER A 405 -4.42 8.87 36.50
CA SER A 405 -4.21 8.33 37.85
C SER A 405 -3.06 9.03 38.59
N ALA A 406 -2.03 9.48 37.87
CA ALA A 406 -0.92 10.23 38.44
C ALA A 406 -1.24 11.72 38.57
N ASN A 407 -2.21 12.23 37.80
CA ASN A 407 -2.72 13.61 37.88
C ASN A 407 -1.58 14.65 37.87
N VAL A 408 -0.66 14.49 36.91
CA VAL A 408 0.64 15.20 36.90
C VAL A 408 0.44 16.70 36.61
N ARG A 409 0.46 17.51 37.66
CA ARG A 409 0.22 18.96 37.57
C ARG A 409 1.45 19.74 37.08
N ILE A 410 1.22 20.66 36.14
CA ILE A 410 2.23 21.57 35.59
C ILE A 410 2.04 22.97 36.19
N GLN A 411 3.06 23.46 36.90
CA GLN A 411 3.09 24.82 37.47
C GLN A 411 3.99 25.79 36.68
N GLY A 412 5.00 25.26 35.97
CA GLY A 412 5.94 26.01 35.16
C GLY A 412 5.42 26.36 33.76
N ASP A 413 6.31 26.76 32.86
CA ASP A 413 5.97 26.97 31.44
C ASP A 413 5.63 25.62 30.79
N VAL A 414 4.38 25.48 30.33
CA VAL A 414 3.83 24.21 29.83
C VAL A 414 4.64 23.65 28.66
N PHE A 415 5.07 24.52 27.76
CA PHE A 415 5.81 24.11 26.56
C PHE A 415 7.24 23.71 26.88
N SER A 416 7.83 24.21 27.97
CA SER A 416 9.10 23.72 28.48
C SER A 416 8.98 22.27 28.96
N VAL A 417 7.89 21.95 29.66
CA VAL A 417 7.60 20.56 30.12
C VAL A 417 7.39 19.62 28.94
N ILE A 418 6.59 20.02 27.94
CA ILE A 418 6.42 19.20 26.71
C ILE A 418 7.74 19.05 25.98
N LYS A 419 8.52 20.11 25.81
CA LYS A 419 9.86 20.05 25.18
C LYS A 419 10.77 19.06 25.92
N ASP A 420 10.82 19.10 27.26
CA ASP A 420 11.61 18.16 28.06
C ASP A 420 11.11 16.72 27.93
N ALA A 421 9.79 16.51 27.91
CA ALA A 421 9.18 15.20 27.72
C ALA A 421 9.50 14.63 26.33
N THR A 422 9.34 15.43 25.28
CA THR A 422 9.68 15.05 23.90
C THR A 422 11.18 14.78 23.75
N GLN A 423 12.05 15.55 24.39
CA GLN A 423 13.49 15.28 24.40
C GLN A 423 13.80 13.90 24.98
N ARG A 424 13.23 13.55 26.14
CA ARG A 424 13.41 12.23 26.77
C ARG A 424 12.82 11.11 25.93
N ARG A 425 11.64 11.34 25.33
CA ARG A 425 11.02 10.40 24.42
C ARG A 425 11.92 10.10 23.23
N MET A 426 12.42 11.13 22.54
CA MET A 426 13.29 10.95 21.38
C MET A 426 14.57 10.19 21.73
N ALA A 427 15.16 10.47 22.89
CA ALA A 427 16.32 9.72 23.39
C ALA A 427 15.97 8.25 23.68
N SER A 428 14.86 7.99 24.38
CA SER A 428 14.43 6.63 24.73
C SER A 428 13.98 5.83 23.51
N ASP A 429 13.27 6.45 22.57
CA ASP A 429 12.83 5.81 21.33
C ASP A 429 14.05 5.54 20.44
N ALA A 430 15.06 6.42 20.44
CA ALA A 430 16.32 6.20 19.73
C ALA A 430 17.08 5.00 20.27
N ASP A 431 17.13 4.87 21.60
CA ASP A 431 17.77 3.75 22.26
C ASP A 431 17.13 2.40 21.91
N ILE A 432 15.78 2.33 21.92
CA ILE A 432 15.02 1.12 21.56
C ILE A 432 15.19 0.75 20.07
N MET A 433 15.25 1.77 19.20
CA MET A 433 15.14 1.61 17.75
C MET A 433 16.47 1.49 17.03
N ILE A 434 17.51 2.15 17.53
CA ILE A 434 18.87 2.16 16.99
C ILE A 434 19.71 1.38 18.00
N LYS A 435 19.62 0.05 17.99
CA LYS A 435 20.38 -0.78 18.93
C LYS A 435 21.87 -0.78 18.60
N SER A 436 22.71 -0.67 19.62
CA SER A 436 24.17 -0.81 19.51
C SER A 436 24.55 -2.21 19.00
N ASN A 437 25.71 -2.31 18.36
CA ASN A 437 26.22 -3.57 17.79
C ASN A 437 26.42 -4.70 18.83
N SER A 438 26.36 -4.40 20.13
CA SER A 438 26.53 -5.34 21.25
C SER A 438 25.25 -5.97 21.78
N GLU A 439 24.05 -5.51 21.39
CA GLU A 439 22.76 -5.95 21.97
C GLU A 439 21.88 -6.80 21.03
N VAL A 440 22.43 -7.26 19.91
CA VAL A 440 21.67 -8.05 18.93
C VAL A 440 21.65 -9.53 19.33
N THR A 441 20.62 -9.94 20.08
CA THR A 441 20.27 -11.37 20.30
C THR A 441 18.78 -11.67 20.10
N ARG A 442 18.56 -12.78 19.39
CA ARG A 442 17.39 -13.68 19.17
C ARG A 442 15.97 -13.23 18.85
N ASP A 443 15.44 -12.06 19.20
CA ASP A 443 14.00 -11.80 18.99
C ASP A 443 13.64 -10.37 18.57
N THR A 444 14.21 -9.82 17.50
CA THR A 444 13.73 -8.49 17.06
C THR A 444 13.80 -8.26 15.55
N TRP A 445 12.62 -8.00 14.99
CA TRP A 445 12.27 -7.47 13.66
C TRP A 445 11.89 -8.47 12.56
N LEU A 446 10.58 -8.59 12.35
CA LEU A 446 9.97 -9.08 11.11
C LEU A 446 8.96 -8.03 10.60
N ASN A 447 9.09 -7.73 9.30
CA ASN A 447 8.19 -7.05 8.38
C ASN A 447 8.45 -5.56 8.05
N ASP A 448 8.82 -5.39 6.76
CA ASP A 448 8.48 -4.34 5.80
C ASP A 448 9.09 -2.93 5.87
N LEU A 449 9.22 -2.39 4.65
CA LEU A 449 9.69 -1.06 4.25
C LEU A 449 11.18 -0.80 4.49
N THR A 450 11.76 0.11 3.68
CA THR A 450 13.08 0.67 3.94
C THR A 450 13.16 1.04 5.42
N MET A 451 14.07 0.41 6.16
CA MET A 451 14.20 0.57 7.62
C MET A 451 14.19 2.05 8.04
N ALA A 452 14.73 2.93 7.20
CA ALA A 452 14.67 4.37 7.30
C ALA A 452 13.25 4.98 7.42
N ALA A 453 12.25 4.49 6.68
CA ALA A 453 10.88 4.97 6.77
C ALA A 453 10.19 4.49 8.06
N GLY A 454 10.49 3.27 8.51
CA GLY A 454 10.03 2.73 9.79
C GLY A 454 10.65 3.47 10.98
N LEU A 455 11.93 3.82 10.90
CA LEU A 455 12.63 4.66 11.87
C LEU A 455 12.06 6.09 11.85
N ALA A 456 11.94 6.73 10.69
CA ALA A 456 11.40 8.09 10.56
C ALA A 456 9.96 8.21 11.08
N ALA A 457 9.09 7.22 10.81
CA ALA A 457 7.72 7.21 11.31
C ALA A 457 7.61 7.01 12.84
N LYS A 458 8.62 6.36 13.46
CA LYS A 458 8.67 6.12 14.91
C LYS A 458 9.37 7.25 15.67
N PHE A 459 10.29 7.98 15.03
CA PHE A 459 10.89 9.22 15.54
C PHE A 459 10.04 10.47 15.31
N ALA A 460 9.07 10.40 14.41
CA ALA A 460 8.20 11.53 14.14
C ALA A 460 7.35 11.83 15.38
N VAL A 461 7.64 12.96 16.00
CA VAL A 461 6.83 13.51 17.08
C VAL A 461 5.52 14.01 16.48
N ILE A 462 4.40 13.49 16.99
CA ILE A 462 3.07 13.80 16.49
C ILE A 462 2.71 15.24 16.86
N GLY A 463 2.09 15.95 15.92
CA GLY A 463 1.55 17.30 16.18
C GLY A 463 2.56 18.45 16.13
N GLU A 464 3.77 18.24 15.62
CA GLU A 464 4.73 19.32 15.50
C GLU A 464 4.44 20.27 14.32
N PRO A 465 4.43 21.61 14.54
CA PRO A 465 4.43 22.59 13.44
C PRO A 465 5.73 22.55 12.60
N ILE A 466 6.75 21.83 13.09
CA ILE A 466 8.06 21.66 12.47
C ILE A 466 8.09 20.41 11.57
N ALA A 467 7.32 19.34 11.83
CA ALA A 467 7.48 18.03 11.18
C ALA A 467 6.21 17.48 10.48
N VAL A 468 5.35 18.34 9.93
CA VAL A 468 4.06 17.95 9.31
C VAL A 468 4.19 17.09 8.02
N GLY A 469 5.40 16.57 7.69
CA GLY A 469 5.66 15.78 6.48
C GLY A 469 5.74 14.26 6.66
N ALA A 470 5.97 13.73 7.87
CA ALA A 470 6.48 12.34 8.01
C ALA A 470 5.63 11.36 8.83
N ALA A 471 4.86 11.79 9.83
CA ALA A 471 3.91 10.89 10.51
C ALA A 471 2.60 11.59 10.83
N VAL A 472 1.51 11.04 10.31
CA VAL A 472 0.14 11.37 10.72
C VAL A 472 -0.56 10.05 10.97
N VAL A 473 -0.89 9.77 12.23
CA VAL A 473 -1.71 8.61 12.60
C VAL A 473 -3.17 8.96 12.32
N THR A 474 -3.77 8.29 11.35
CA THR A 474 -5.15 8.47 10.87
C THR A 474 -6.18 7.87 11.82
N GLY A 475 -6.24 8.33 13.08
CA GLY A 475 -7.11 7.70 14.09
C GLY A 475 -8.32 8.48 14.57
N PHE A 476 -8.42 9.81 14.41
CA PHE A 476 -9.54 10.56 14.98
C PHE A 476 -10.24 11.45 13.96
N THR A 477 -11.27 10.93 13.29
CA THR A 477 -12.18 11.76 12.49
C THR A 477 -13.62 11.27 12.61
N GLU A 478 -14.42 11.95 13.41
CA GLU A 478 -15.85 12.10 13.12
C GLU A 478 -16.21 13.60 13.16
N THR A 479 -16.36 14.16 11.95
CA THR A 479 -17.09 15.39 11.62
C THR A 479 -16.54 16.71 12.20
N VAL A 480 -15.84 17.51 11.37
CA VAL A 480 -16.06 18.98 11.21
C VAL A 480 -15.57 19.38 9.81
N LEU A 481 -16.43 20.06 9.05
CA LEU A 481 -16.15 20.60 7.72
C LEU A 481 -15.10 21.72 7.81
N GLY A 482 -13.93 21.55 7.19
CA GLY A 482 -13.13 22.71 6.75
C GLY A 482 -11.60 22.70 6.86
N THR A 483 -10.89 21.62 7.18
CA THR A 483 -9.40 21.58 7.12
C THR A 483 -8.83 20.18 6.83
N GLU A 484 -9.60 19.32 6.13
CA GLU A 484 -9.32 17.87 6.04
C GLU A 484 -7.98 17.51 5.35
N LYS A 485 -7.43 18.34 4.45
CA LYS A 485 -6.30 17.94 3.57
C LYS A 485 -4.92 17.75 4.21
N ALA A 486 -4.62 18.41 5.33
CA ALA A 486 -3.33 18.23 6.01
C ALA A 486 -3.23 16.86 6.70
N LEU A 487 -4.38 16.25 7.05
CA LEU A 487 -4.48 15.02 7.84
C LEU A 487 -5.02 13.83 7.03
N SER A 488 -5.89 14.07 6.05
CA SER A 488 -6.53 13.04 5.23
C SER A 488 -6.10 13.08 3.76
N GLY A 489 -5.05 13.83 3.40
CA GLY A 489 -4.52 13.87 2.04
C GLY A 489 -4.14 12.45 1.60
N ASP A 490 -4.65 12.02 0.44
CA ASP A 490 -4.48 10.66 -0.07
C ASP A 490 -3.03 10.42 -0.57
N THR A 491 -2.21 11.48 -0.60
CA THR A 491 -0.86 11.54 -1.18
C THR A 491 0.08 12.40 -0.35
N GLN A 492 1.40 12.17 -0.45
CA GLN A 492 2.41 12.97 0.26
C GLN A 492 2.41 14.45 -0.16
N ALA A 493 2.10 14.75 -1.42
CA ALA A 493 2.00 16.11 -1.93
C ALA A 493 0.72 16.84 -1.52
N GLU A 494 -0.44 16.15 -1.38
CA GLU A 494 -1.63 16.73 -0.75
C GLU A 494 -1.40 17.04 0.73
N ARG A 495 -0.65 16.17 1.44
CA ARG A 495 -0.21 16.44 2.81
C ARG A 495 0.70 17.66 2.85
N ARG A 496 1.75 17.73 2.02
CA ARG A 496 2.65 18.90 1.89
C ARG A 496 1.89 20.20 1.56
N GLN A 497 0.89 20.15 0.68
CA GLN A 497 0.05 21.31 0.39
C GLN A 497 -0.82 21.70 1.59
N GLY A 498 -1.38 20.70 2.28
CA GLY A 498 -2.11 20.89 3.54
C GLY A 498 -1.22 21.51 4.62
N VAL A 499 0.05 21.10 4.71
CA VAL A 499 1.07 21.69 5.59
C VAL A 499 1.31 23.15 5.27
N THR A 500 1.59 23.49 4.01
CA THR A 500 1.85 24.88 3.62
C THR A 500 0.63 25.77 3.87
N THR A 501 -0.57 25.25 3.63
CA THR A 501 -1.83 25.98 3.88
C THR A 501 -2.09 26.17 5.37
N ALA A 502 -1.81 25.14 6.18
CA ALA A 502 -1.91 25.21 7.64
C ALA A 502 -0.88 26.20 8.22
N LEU A 503 0.36 26.17 7.70
CA LEU A 503 1.43 27.10 8.06
C LEU A 503 1.08 28.54 7.70
N ASP A 504 0.57 28.81 6.50
CA ASP A 504 0.12 30.14 6.11
C ASP A 504 -1.09 30.60 6.94
N GLY A 505 -2.00 29.68 7.27
CA GLY A 505 -3.09 29.90 8.21
C GLY A 505 -2.59 30.30 9.60
N ALA A 506 -1.59 29.59 10.12
CA ALA A 506 -0.95 29.87 11.41
C ALA A 506 -0.25 31.23 11.40
N LEU A 507 0.57 31.48 10.38
CA LEU A 507 1.28 32.75 10.22
C LEU A 507 0.32 33.94 10.14
N ASN A 508 -0.78 33.82 9.40
CA ASN A 508 -1.78 34.88 9.30
C ASN A 508 -2.59 35.06 10.60
N THR A 509 -2.91 33.97 11.31
CA THR A 509 -3.69 34.03 12.56
C THR A 509 -2.88 34.59 13.73
N LEU A 510 -1.58 34.29 13.77
CA LEU A 510 -0.70 34.75 14.83
C LEU A 510 -0.17 36.16 14.57
N PHE A 511 0.17 36.51 13.32
CA PHE A 511 0.95 37.74 13.02
C PHE A 511 0.23 38.77 12.15
N SER A 512 -1.04 38.59 11.75
CA SER A 512 -1.79 39.63 11.02
C SER A 512 -2.79 40.34 11.94
N ALA A 513 -2.80 41.68 11.92
CA ALA A 513 -3.79 42.48 12.64
C ALA A 513 -5.12 42.55 11.86
N ALA A 514 -6.25 42.45 12.56
CA ALA A 514 -7.57 42.63 11.94
C ALA A 514 -7.69 44.05 11.33
N GLY A 515 -7.76 44.12 10.00
CA GLY A 515 -7.93 45.38 9.25
C GLY A 515 -7.05 45.54 7.99
N GLY A 516 -6.03 44.71 7.80
CA GLY A 516 -5.22 44.72 6.57
C GLY A 516 -5.68 43.69 5.55
N THR A 517 -6.62 44.04 4.68
CA THR A 517 -7.00 43.21 3.52
C THR A 517 -5.98 43.34 2.39
N THR A 518 -4.72 42.97 2.63
CA THR A 518 -3.86 42.53 1.53
C THR A 518 -4.09 41.04 1.38
N ARG A 519 -5.05 40.68 0.53
CA ARG A 519 -5.23 39.33 0.03
C ARG A 519 -4.04 39.07 -0.90
N GLU A 520 -2.89 38.74 -0.32
CA GLU A 520 -1.78 38.17 -1.09
C GLU A 520 -2.23 36.85 -1.71
N PRO A 521 -1.78 36.54 -2.93
CA PRO A 521 -2.26 35.39 -3.67
C PRO A 521 -2.01 34.12 -2.86
N THR A 522 -3.04 33.29 -2.73
CA THR A 522 -2.89 31.90 -2.30
C THR A 522 -1.74 31.29 -3.07
N LEU A 523 -0.75 30.71 -2.39
CA LEU A 523 0.28 29.89 -3.02
C LEU A 523 -0.41 28.86 -3.92
N GLU A 524 -0.33 29.08 -5.23
CA GLU A 524 -0.93 28.23 -6.25
C GLU A 524 -0.35 26.81 -6.14
N GLN A 525 -1.15 25.83 -6.57
CA GLN A 525 -0.72 24.45 -6.72
C GLN A 525 0.59 24.36 -7.52
N PRO A 526 1.39 23.29 -7.32
CA PRO A 526 2.55 23.05 -8.18
C PRO A 526 2.06 23.02 -9.65
N SER A 527 2.70 23.83 -10.49
CA SER A 527 2.42 23.96 -11.94
C SER A 527 2.75 22.69 -12.73
N THR A 528 3.34 21.69 -12.08
CA THR A 528 3.82 20.44 -12.64
C THR A 528 3.53 19.28 -11.67
N ILE A 529 2.94 18.19 -12.18
CA ILE A 529 2.78 16.92 -11.47
C ILE A 529 3.92 15.98 -11.92
N ALA A 530 4.71 15.47 -10.99
CA ALA A 530 5.71 14.46 -11.28
C ALA A 530 5.03 13.12 -11.66
N VAL A 531 5.49 12.51 -12.73
CA VAL A 531 5.11 11.16 -13.16
C VAL A 531 6.33 10.26 -13.15
N ARG A 532 6.19 9.05 -12.63
CA ARG A 532 7.26 8.06 -12.59
C ARG A 532 6.90 6.82 -13.40
N PRO A 533 7.84 6.26 -14.17
CA PRO A 533 7.64 4.94 -14.76
C PRO A 533 7.61 3.89 -13.65
N GLU A 534 6.54 3.11 -13.60
CA GLU A 534 6.32 2.03 -12.64
C GLU A 534 6.11 0.73 -13.43
N LEU A 535 6.79 -0.35 -13.01
CA LEU A 535 6.67 -1.66 -13.62
C LEU A 535 5.60 -2.46 -12.87
N PHE A 536 4.53 -2.83 -13.57
CA PHE A 536 3.44 -3.63 -13.03
C PHE A 536 3.77 -5.13 -13.07
N ALA A 537 3.05 -5.93 -12.28
CA ALA A 537 3.30 -7.36 -12.11
C ALA A 537 3.14 -8.18 -13.40
N ASP A 538 2.50 -7.63 -14.43
CA ASP A 538 2.36 -8.21 -15.77
C ASP A 538 3.49 -7.79 -16.75
N GLY A 539 4.49 -7.05 -16.25
CA GLY A 539 5.62 -6.56 -17.01
C GLY A 539 5.34 -5.27 -17.80
N GLN A 540 4.16 -4.66 -17.67
CA GLN A 540 3.87 -3.36 -18.28
C GLN A 540 4.61 -2.23 -17.54
N GLN A 541 5.20 -1.29 -18.28
CA GLN A 541 5.77 -0.07 -17.73
C GLN A 541 4.78 1.07 -17.90
N ALA A 542 4.19 1.58 -16.83
CA ALA A 542 3.25 2.70 -16.91
C ALA A 542 3.69 3.93 -16.13
N LEU A 543 3.37 5.10 -16.68
CA LEU A 543 3.61 6.38 -16.03
C LEU A 543 2.55 6.55 -14.93
N VAL A 544 3.00 6.42 -13.69
CA VAL A 544 2.18 6.56 -12.50
C VAL A 544 2.38 7.96 -11.94
N THR A 545 1.28 8.65 -11.70
CA THR A 545 1.26 9.86 -10.88
C THR A 545 1.27 9.44 -9.42
N GLU A 546 1.94 10.22 -8.57
CA GLU A 546 1.87 10.01 -7.11
C GLU A 546 0.46 10.25 -6.54
N HIS A 547 -0.47 10.79 -7.36
CA HIS A 547 -1.84 11.10 -6.98
C HIS A 547 -2.87 10.24 -7.72
N PRO A 548 -3.86 9.64 -7.03
CA PRO A 548 -4.92 8.89 -7.70
C PRO A 548 -5.82 9.84 -8.52
N LEU A 549 -5.95 9.59 -9.82
CA LEU A 549 -6.93 10.28 -10.66
C LEU A 549 -8.35 9.80 -10.41
N ARG A 550 -9.33 10.62 -10.80
CA ARG A 550 -10.74 10.26 -10.72
C ARG A 550 -11.13 9.30 -11.83
N ALA A 551 -12.17 8.50 -11.57
CA ALA A 551 -12.71 7.53 -12.53
C ALA A 551 -13.24 8.12 -13.85
N THR A 552 -13.39 9.45 -13.94
CA THR A 552 -13.82 10.20 -15.11
C THR A 552 -12.66 10.89 -15.84
N ALA A 553 -11.42 10.72 -15.37
CA ALA A 553 -10.25 11.30 -16.02
C ALA A 553 -9.97 10.56 -17.34
N TYR A 554 -9.43 11.27 -18.32
CA TYR A 554 -9.11 10.69 -19.63
C TYR A 554 -7.93 11.37 -20.30
N THR A 555 -7.31 10.70 -21.26
CA THR A 555 -6.26 11.27 -22.09
C THR A 555 -6.76 11.67 -23.48
N LEU A 556 -6.12 12.68 -24.04
CA LEU A 556 -6.24 13.10 -25.44
C LEU A 556 -4.85 12.98 -26.08
N PRO A 557 -4.70 12.18 -27.16
CA PRO A 557 -3.41 12.02 -27.81
C PRO A 557 -2.96 13.33 -28.47
N ARG A 558 -1.67 13.62 -28.42
CA ARG A 558 -1.04 14.78 -29.06
C ARG A 558 0.18 14.38 -29.89
N ALA A 559 0.47 15.12 -30.97
CA ALA A 559 1.61 14.83 -31.86
C ALA A 559 2.97 14.75 -31.13
N ASN A 560 3.14 15.47 -30.02
CA ASN A 560 4.36 15.47 -29.21
C ASN A 560 4.11 15.13 -27.73
N GLY A 561 3.07 14.32 -27.44
CA GLY A 561 2.74 13.89 -26.09
C GLY A 561 1.27 13.51 -25.90
N TYR A 562 0.67 13.88 -24.78
CA TYR A 562 -0.77 13.74 -24.55
C TYR A 562 -1.26 14.76 -23.51
N ASP A 563 -2.55 15.10 -23.58
CA ASP A 563 -3.20 15.88 -22.53
C ASP A 563 -3.99 14.94 -21.61
N LEU A 564 -3.75 15.03 -20.31
CA LEU A 564 -4.53 14.38 -19.26
C LEU A 564 -5.60 15.34 -18.74
N VAL A 565 -6.86 14.94 -18.86
CA VAL A 565 -8.01 15.71 -18.40
C VAL A 565 -8.56 15.09 -17.12
N ASP A 566 -8.61 15.86 -16.03
CA ASP A 566 -9.30 15.47 -14.79
C ASP A 566 -10.27 16.58 -14.33
N ARG A 567 -11.57 16.27 -14.33
CA ARG A 567 -12.68 17.21 -14.14
C ARG A 567 -12.65 18.36 -15.16
N ASN A 568 -12.27 19.56 -14.69
CA ASN A 568 -12.22 20.79 -15.48
C ASN A 568 -10.78 21.23 -15.73
N ARG A 569 -9.78 20.43 -15.35
CA ARG A 569 -8.36 20.75 -15.53
C ARG A 569 -7.74 19.90 -16.62
N VAL A 570 -6.77 20.47 -17.30
CA VAL A 570 -5.99 19.80 -18.33
C VAL A 570 -4.51 19.91 -18.01
N TYR A 571 -3.85 18.77 -17.93
CA TYR A 571 -2.40 18.66 -17.74
C TYR A 571 -1.77 18.14 -19.03
N ARG A 572 -0.66 18.72 -19.46
CA ARG A 572 0.06 18.28 -20.66
C ARG A 572 1.31 17.51 -20.32
N TYR A 573 1.43 16.33 -20.92
CA TYR A 573 2.66 15.55 -20.98
C TYR A 573 3.33 15.80 -22.34
N LEU A 574 4.64 16.06 -22.35
CA LEU A 574 5.43 16.21 -23.58
C LEU A 574 6.48 15.12 -23.64
N TYR A 575 6.66 14.48 -24.80
CA TYR A 575 7.72 13.47 -24.97
C TYR A 575 9.13 14.06 -24.78
N SER A 576 9.30 15.36 -25.05
CA SER A 576 10.55 16.09 -24.84
C SER A 576 10.83 16.44 -23.38
N LYS A 577 9.85 16.33 -22.49
CA LYS A 577 9.96 16.56 -21.04
C LYS A 577 9.38 15.38 -20.27
N PRO A 578 10.01 14.19 -20.35
CA PRO A 578 9.52 13.02 -19.66
C PRO A 578 9.58 13.22 -18.14
N GLY A 579 8.60 12.68 -17.43
CA GLY A 579 8.54 12.77 -15.96
C GLY A 579 7.65 13.90 -15.40
N GLU A 580 7.07 14.75 -16.25
CA GLU A 580 6.26 15.90 -15.81
C GLU A 580 4.94 16.04 -16.58
N LEU A 581 3.87 16.36 -15.84
CA LEU A 581 2.56 16.77 -16.34
C LEU A 581 2.34 18.25 -15.99
N THR A 582 2.32 19.14 -16.99
CA THR A 582 2.21 20.60 -16.79
C THR A 582 0.75 21.05 -16.77
N ASP A 583 0.30 21.78 -15.73
CA ASP A 583 -1.07 22.33 -15.69
C ASP A 583 -1.20 23.49 -16.70
N LEU A 584 -2.05 23.31 -17.72
CA LEU A 584 -2.25 24.30 -18.78
C LEU A 584 -2.94 25.58 -18.27
N GLU A 585 -3.62 25.54 -17.13
CA GLU A 585 -4.34 26.68 -16.55
C GLU A 585 -3.54 27.41 -15.44
N SER A 586 -2.30 26.98 -15.13
CA SER A 586 -1.48 27.58 -14.06
C SER A 586 -0.98 29.00 -14.40
N ALA A 587 -1.08 29.94 -13.46
CA ALA A 587 -0.60 31.32 -13.67
C ALA A 587 0.94 31.41 -13.78
N ALA A 588 1.67 30.40 -13.29
CA ALA A 588 3.12 30.29 -13.40
C ALA A 588 3.62 30.04 -14.84
N HIS A 589 2.73 29.62 -15.75
CA HIS A 589 3.09 29.44 -17.16
C HIS A 589 2.97 30.78 -17.91
N THR A 590 4.05 31.54 -18.00
CA THR A 590 4.09 32.87 -18.64
C THR A 590 4.77 32.88 -20.01
N ALA A 591 5.16 31.70 -20.51
CA ALA A 591 5.82 31.58 -21.80
C ALA A 591 4.85 31.91 -22.96
N PRO A 592 5.30 32.60 -24.03
CA PRO A 592 4.51 32.75 -25.24
C PRO A 592 4.12 31.40 -25.84
N LEU A 593 2.95 31.34 -26.48
CA LEU A 593 2.47 30.13 -27.15
C LEU A 593 3.43 29.73 -28.28
N GLU A 594 4.11 28.59 -28.11
CA GLU A 594 5.08 28.07 -29.08
C GLU A 594 4.39 27.29 -30.21
N GLY A 595 5.05 27.19 -31.37
CA GLY A 595 4.54 26.41 -32.51
C GLY A 595 3.39 27.07 -33.28
N PHE A 596 3.22 28.39 -33.17
CA PHE A 596 2.29 29.18 -33.95
C PHE A 596 3.01 30.24 -34.78
N GLU A 597 2.58 30.42 -36.03
CA GLU A 597 3.05 31.49 -36.90
C GLU A 597 1.92 32.46 -37.20
N ALA A 598 2.19 33.77 -37.14
CA ALA A 598 1.26 34.85 -37.44
C ALA A 598 1.01 35.01 -38.95
N PHE A 599 0.67 33.91 -39.63
CA PHE A 599 0.42 33.88 -41.07
C PHE A 599 -0.56 32.74 -41.42
N CYS A 600 -1.56 33.03 -42.26
CA CYS A 600 -2.39 31.99 -42.89
C CYS A 600 -2.59 32.27 -44.38
N PRO A 601 -2.41 31.28 -45.27
CA PRO A 601 -2.05 29.88 -45.00
C PRO A 601 -0.54 29.65 -44.84
N VAL A 602 -0.12 28.75 -43.93
CA VAL A 602 1.30 28.41 -43.67
C VAL A 602 2.02 28.05 -44.99
N PRO A 603 3.12 28.72 -45.39
CA PRO A 603 3.81 28.41 -46.64
C PRO A 603 4.58 27.08 -46.51
N ALA A 604 4.70 26.33 -47.60
CA ALA A 604 5.67 25.24 -47.69
C ALA A 604 7.09 25.79 -47.51
N LEU A 605 7.99 25.04 -46.85
CA LEU A 605 9.41 25.43 -46.71
C LEU A 605 10.00 25.78 -48.09
N GLY A 606 10.41 27.04 -48.24
CA GLY A 606 11.03 27.57 -49.46
C GLY A 606 10.19 28.57 -50.27
N GLY A 607 8.89 28.74 -49.97
CA GLY A 607 8.05 29.75 -50.62
C GLY A 607 8.22 31.14 -50.00
N ARG A 608 8.80 32.11 -50.73
CA ARG A 608 8.74 33.54 -50.33
C ARG A 608 7.35 34.09 -50.65
N VAL A 609 6.57 34.44 -49.63
CA VAL A 609 5.32 35.20 -49.78
C VAL A 609 5.47 36.55 -49.08
N ARG A 610 5.07 37.63 -49.76
CA ARG A 610 5.04 38.99 -49.19
C ARG A 610 3.93 39.08 -48.13
N ARG A 611 4.25 39.59 -46.93
CA ARG A 611 3.26 39.92 -45.88
C ARG A 611 2.19 40.84 -46.46
N GLY A 612 0.93 40.42 -46.45
CA GLY A 612 -0.20 41.32 -46.63
C GLY A 612 -0.45 42.09 -45.34
N ALA A 613 -0.85 43.36 -45.43
CA ALA A 613 -1.08 44.22 -44.27
C ALA A 613 -2.30 43.83 -43.40
N ASN A 614 -2.98 42.71 -43.69
CA ASN A 614 -4.24 42.29 -43.07
C ASN A 614 -4.34 40.75 -42.80
N ASP A 615 -3.22 40.04 -42.70
CA ASP A 615 -3.25 38.58 -42.44
C ASP A 615 -3.42 38.31 -40.91
N ASP A 616 -4.65 38.55 -40.44
CA ASP A 616 -5.08 38.62 -39.04
C ASP A 616 -5.24 37.25 -38.33
N CYS A 617 -4.27 36.35 -38.44
CA CYS A 617 -4.40 35.01 -37.84
C CYS A 617 -3.06 34.37 -37.44
N PHE A 618 -3.16 33.41 -36.52
CA PHE A 618 -2.07 32.54 -36.08
C PHE A 618 -2.39 31.09 -36.46
N ALA A 619 -1.52 30.43 -37.21
CA ALA A 619 -1.68 29.03 -37.59
C ALA A 619 -0.67 28.16 -36.83
N LYS A 620 -1.13 26.98 -36.34
CA LYS A 620 -0.23 25.97 -35.77
C LYS A 620 0.72 25.47 -36.86
N VAL A 621 2.02 25.47 -36.59
CA VAL A 621 3.08 25.10 -37.55
C VAL A 621 2.85 23.68 -38.09
N ILE A 622 3.05 23.50 -39.39
CA ILE A 622 2.90 22.24 -40.11
C ILE A 622 4.28 21.76 -40.56
N ALA A 623 4.67 20.54 -40.19
CA ALA A 623 5.92 19.91 -40.60
C ALA A 623 5.70 18.87 -41.71
N ASN A 624 6.76 18.56 -42.46
CA ASN A 624 6.77 17.46 -43.43
C ASN A 624 7.03 16.13 -42.69
N LEU A 625 5.97 15.48 -42.24
CA LEU A 625 6.04 14.26 -41.43
C LEU A 625 5.90 12.97 -42.26
N PRO A 626 6.32 11.80 -41.72
CA PRO A 626 6.03 10.48 -42.29
C PRO A 626 4.52 10.25 -42.46
N GLU A 627 4.13 9.40 -43.42
CA GLU A 627 2.72 9.18 -43.79
C GLU A 627 1.81 8.84 -42.60
N THR A 628 2.32 8.06 -41.65
CA THR A 628 1.61 7.63 -40.42
C THR A 628 1.28 8.78 -39.47
N GLU A 629 2.03 9.88 -39.48
CA GLU A 629 1.87 11.00 -38.54
C GLU A 629 1.10 12.19 -39.15
N ARG A 630 0.97 12.23 -40.48
CA ARG A 630 0.30 13.31 -41.22
C ARG A 630 -1.17 13.47 -40.82
N ALA A 631 -1.86 12.36 -40.59
CA ALA A 631 -3.28 12.36 -40.24
C ALA A 631 -3.53 13.07 -38.90
N LEU A 632 -2.72 12.78 -37.89
CA LEU A 632 -2.81 13.42 -36.57
C LEU A 632 -2.45 14.92 -36.65
N GLN A 633 -1.41 15.29 -37.38
CA GLN A 633 -1.07 16.71 -37.62
C GLN A 633 -2.25 17.46 -38.25
N ALA A 634 -2.93 16.85 -39.23
CA ALA A 634 -4.08 17.46 -39.88
C ALA A 634 -5.32 17.56 -38.97
N LEU A 635 -5.45 16.68 -37.98
CA LEU A 635 -6.51 16.69 -36.97
C LEU A 635 -6.28 17.74 -35.87
N GLU A 636 -5.03 17.94 -35.45
CA GLU A 636 -4.65 18.92 -34.42
C GLU A 636 -4.41 20.33 -34.95
N HIS A 637 -4.30 20.49 -36.27
CA HIS A 637 -4.05 21.80 -36.86
C HIS A 637 -5.21 22.76 -36.52
N VAL A 638 -4.84 23.97 -36.12
CA VAL A 638 -5.78 25.04 -35.78
C VAL A 638 -5.26 26.34 -36.36
N ARG A 639 -6.19 27.16 -36.86
CA ARG A 639 -5.92 28.57 -37.18
C ARG A 639 -6.77 29.44 -36.28
N LEU A 640 -6.12 30.33 -35.55
CA LEU A 640 -6.69 31.23 -34.58
C LEU A 640 -6.80 32.62 -35.19
N PHE A 641 -7.94 33.28 -35.05
CA PHE A 641 -8.18 34.64 -35.54
C PHE A 641 -8.47 35.51 -34.30
N PRO A 642 -7.47 36.26 -33.81
CA PRO A 642 -7.64 37.11 -32.64
C PRO A 642 -8.76 38.14 -32.83
N SER A 643 -9.37 38.57 -31.72
CA SER A 643 -10.46 39.54 -31.74
C SER A 643 -10.08 40.81 -32.50
N LYS A 644 -11.08 41.45 -33.12
CA LYS A 644 -10.87 42.76 -33.76
C LYS A 644 -10.58 43.80 -32.67
N GLY A 645 -9.59 44.67 -32.89
CA GLY A 645 -9.36 45.84 -32.04
C GLY A 645 -10.58 46.76 -32.11
N GLY A 646 -11.14 47.14 -30.95
CA GLY A 646 -12.34 48.00 -30.87
C GLY A 646 -12.00 49.43 -30.45
N LEU A 647 -12.95 50.37 -30.61
CA LEU A 647 -12.78 51.78 -30.22
C LEU A 647 -12.36 51.99 -28.74
N PHE A 648 -12.65 51.03 -27.85
CA PHE A 648 -12.39 51.11 -26.40
C PHE A 648 -11.50 49.99 -25.84
N LYS A 649 -11.11 48.99 -26.64
CA LYS A 649 -10.17 47.92 -26.26
C LYS A 649 -9.07 47.83 -27.31
N ARG A 650 -7.88 48.32 -26.98
CA ARG A 650 -6.70 48.35 -27.87
C ARG A 650 -6.02 46.99 -28.04
N VAL A 651 -6.24 46.05 -27.13
CA VAL A 651 -5.56 44.75 -27.12
C VAL A 651 -6.43 43.70 -27.82
N ARG A 652 -5.85 43.00 -28.81
CA ARG A 652 -6.47 41.87 -29.49
C ARG A 652 -6.21 40.61 -28.69
N THR A 653 -7.24 39.80 -28.47
CA THR A 653 -7.16 38.62 -27.62
C THR A 653 -7.63 37.36 -28.33
N VAL A 654 -7.19 36.20 -27.86
CA VAL A 654 -7.64 34.88 -28.33
C VAL A 654 -7.69 33.90 -27.16
N VAL A 655 -8.65 32.99 -27.18
CA VAL A 655 -8.74 31.90 -26.19
C VAL A 655 -8.13 30.64 -26.78
N TYR A 656 -7.09 30.10 -26.15
CA TYR A 656 -6.49 28.83 -26.55
C TYR A 656 -5.86 28.14 -25.33
N GLU A 657 -5.88 26.81 -25.30
CA GLU A 657 -5.34 26.00 -24.19
C GLU A 657 -5.89 26.43 -22.82
N LYS A 658 -7.21 26.69 -22.77
CA LYS A 658 -7.91 27.15 -21.55
C LYS A 658 -7.47 28.52 -21.02
N ARG A 659 -6.74 29.32 -21.80
CA ARG A 659 -6.25 30.64 -21.37
C ARG A 659 -6.52 31.75 -22.36
N LEU A 660 -6.64 32.96 -21.83
CA LEU A 660 -6.69 34.17 -22.62
C LEU A 660 -5.26 34.55 -23.00
N HIS A 661 -5.02 34.73 -24.29
CA HIS A 661 -3.76 35.20 -24.84
C HIS A 661 -3.95 36.56 -25.51
N GLU A 662 -2.95 37.43 -25.35
CA GLU A 662 -2.86 38.72 -26.01
C GLU A 662 -1.95 38.61 -27.23
N TRP A 663 -2.36 39.29 -28.32
CA TRP A 663 -1.46 39.57 -29.42
C TRP A 663 -0.41 40.58 -28.97
N VAL A 664 0.86 40.20 -29.06
CA VAL A 664 1.99 41.10 -28.79
C VAL A 664 2.92 41.11 -30.00
N GLU A 665 3.25 42.31 -30.50
CA GLU A 665 4.25 42.48 -31.55
C GLU A 665 5.66 42.35 -30.94
N GLY A 666 6.46 41.39 -31.39
CA GLY A 666 7.83 41.18 -30.93
C GLY A 666 8.87 41.35 -32.05
N GLU A 667 10.16 41.40 -31.68
CA GLU A 667 11.28 41.60 -32.62
C GLU A 667 11.35 40.52 -33.72
N THR A 668 10.91 39.30 -33.42
CA THR A 668 10.89 38.16 -34.35
C THR A 668 9.53 37.96 -35.05
N GLY A 669 8.61 38.92 -34.93
CA GLY A 669 7.21 38.83 -35.39
C GLY A 669 6.19 38.74 -34.25
N ALA A 670 4.91 38.83 -34.60
CA ALA A 670 3.81 38.76 -33.65
C ALA A 670 3.74 37.40 -32.93
N LYS A 671 3.41 37.43 -31.64
CA LYS A 671 3.27 36.25 -30.76
C LYS A 671 1.99 36.34 -29.94
N LEU A 672 1.54 35.19 -29.45
CA LEU A 672 0.44 35.08 -28.50
C LEU A 672 1.01 34.86 -27.10
N VAL A 673 0.77 35.80 -26.18
CA VAL A 673 1.30 35.77 -24.81
C VAL A 673 0.15 35.58 -23.83
N PRO A 674 0.22 34.62 -22.88
CA PRO A 674 -0.88 34.37 -21.95
C PRO A 674 -1.05 35.52 -20.95
N VAL A 675 -2.31 35.87 -20.63
CA VAL A 675 -2.63 36.88 -19.61
C VAL A 675 -2.34 36.31 -18.21
N ALA A 676 -1.71 37.13 -17.36
CA ALA A 676 -1.20 36.73 -16.05
C ALA A 676 -2.24 36.73 -14.91
N ASN A 677 -3.51 37.03 -15.18
CA ASN A 677 -4.54 37.23 -14.15
C ASN A 677 -5.13 35.90 -13.58
N GLY A 678 -4.76 34.75 -14.14
CA GLY A 678 -5.20 33.43 -13.66
C GLY A 678 -6.71 33.17 -13.79
N GLU A 679 -7.45 33.99 -14.53
CA GLU A 679 -8.90 33.84 -14.68
C GLU A 679 -9.25 32.65 -15.58
N ARG A 680 -10.06 31.72 -15.06
CA ARG A 680 -10.52 30.56 -15.82
C ARG A 680 -11.48 30.94 -16.94
N ILE A 681 -11.28 30.35 -18.11
CA ILE A 681 -12.12 30.59 -19.27
C ILE A 681 -13.50 29.95 -19.09
N THR A 682 -14.54 30.78 -19.21
CA THR A 682 -15.93 30.30 -19.27
C THR A 682 -16.36 30.16 -20.73
N TYR A 683 -16.68 28.93 -21.14
CA TYR A 683 -17.11 28.61 -22.51
C TYR A 683 -18.63 28.75 -22.69
N ARG A 684 -19.05 29.13 -23.90
CA ARG A 684 -20.47 29.26 -24.27
C ARG A 684 -21.12 27.89 -24.44
N SER A 685 -22.37 27.73 -24.04
CA SER A 685 -23.11 26.47 -24.25
C SER A 685 -23.49 26.21 -25.71
N ARG A 686 -23.50 27.26 -26.55
CA ARG A 686 -23.76 27.20 -27.99
C ARG A 686 -22.80 28.13 -28.73
N VAL A 687 -22.29 27.67 -29.87
CA VAL A 687 -21.37 28.39 -30.74
C VAL A 687 -21.87 28.28 -32.18
N GLN A 688 -21.81 29.37 -32.93
CA GLN A 688 -22.09 29.33 -34.36
C GLN A 688 -20.80 29.00 -35.12
N GLY A 689 -20.89 28.17 -36.14
CA GLY A 689 -19.77 27.87 -37.02
C GLY A 689 -20.20 27.51 -38.42
N GLN A 690 -19.25 27.50 -39.35
CA GLN A 690 -19.49 27.25 -40.76
C GLN A 690 -18.56 26.15 -41.25
N ILE A 691 -19.07 25.16 -41.98
CA ILE A 691 -18.22 24.19 -42.68
C ILE A 691 -17.51 24.90 -43.85
N ILE A 692 -16.19 24.78 -43.92
CA ILE A 692 -15.35 25.38 -44.97
C ILE A 692 -14.68 24.29 -45.82
N ALA A 693 -14.59 24.53 -47.13
CA ALA A 693 -13.88 23.66 -48.07
C ALA A 693 -12.39 24.01 -48.07
N ASP A 694 -11.62 23.36 -47.19
CA ASP A 694 -10.15 23.47 -47.16
C ASP A 694 -9.55 22.06 -47.02
N PRO A 695 -9.44 21.29 -48.13
CA PRO A 695 -8.94 19.93 -48.08
C PRO A 695 -7.50 19.86 -47.57
N GLY A 696 -6.68 20.88 -47.84
CA GLY A 696 -5.28 20.96 -47.41
C GLY A 696 -5.07 21.39 -45.95
N PHE A 697 -6.14 21.65 -45.19
CA PHE A 697 -6.04 22.13 -43.81
C PHE A 697 -5.22 21.18 -42.91
N GLY A 698 -4.05 21.63 -42.47
CA GLY A 698 -3.15 20.85 -41.61
C GLY A 698 -2.26 19.83 -42.32
N PHE A 699 -2.27 19.80 -43.66
CA PHE A 699 -1.34 19.00 -44.46
C PHE A 699 -0.17 19.85 -44.96
N TYR A 700 1.02 19.24 -45.01
CA TYR A 700 2.18 19.84 -45.65
C TYR A 700 2.02 19.84 -47.19
N ALA A 701 2.52 20.87 -47.87
CA ALA A 701 2.28 21.07 -49.30
C ALA A 701 2.75 19.89 -50.16
N GLY A 702 1.91 19.46 -51.10
CA GLY A 702 2.15 18.31 -51.99
C GLY A 702 1.54 16.99 -51.53
N HIS A 703 0.97 16.92 -50.31
CA HIS A 703 0.28 15.73 -49.81
C HIS A 703 -1.25 15.84 -49.97
N GLY A 704 -1.89 14.77 -50.46
CA GLY A 704 -3.34 14.73 -50.75
C GLY A 704 -4.21 14.36 -49.54
N ALA A 705 -5.39 14.96 -49.45
CA ALA A 705 -6.31 14.89 -48.32
C ALA A 705 -7.31 13.71 -48.34
N SER A 706 -7.18 12.76 -49.27
CA SER A 706 -8.31 11.89 -49.67
C SER A 706 -8.81 10.96 -48.57
N ALA A 707 -7.94 10.42 -47.71
CA ALA A 707 -8.34 9.45 -46.68
C ALA A 707 -9.13 10.06 -45.50
N LEU A 708 -8.84 11.30 -45.09
CA LEU A 708 -9.53 11.95 -43.95
C LEU A 708 -10.78 12.73 -44.36
N ALA A 709 -10.97 13.01 -45.65
CA ALA A 709 -12.05 13.86 -46.14
C ALA A 709 -13.44 13.22 -46.00
N GLU A 710 -13.53 11.88 -45.96
CA GLU A 710 -14.81 11.18 -45.78
C GLU A 710 -15.34 11.36 -44.35
N ASP A 711 -14.46 11.23 -43.37
CA ASP A 711 -14.79 11.18 -41.94
C ASP A 711 -14.58 12.50 -41.20
N THR A 712 -14.08 13.54 -41.86
CA THR A 712 -13.82 14.85 -41.22
C THR A 712 -14.32 16.03 -42.05
N ARG A 713 -14.60 17.16 -41.39
CA ARG A 713 -14.93 18.44 -42.04
C ARG A 713 -14.15 19.56 -41.36
N VAL A 714 -13.68 20.54 -42.11
CA VAL A 714 -13.06 21.74 -41.53
C VAL A 714 -14.17 22.73 -41.18
N VAL A 715 -14.12 23.29 -39.97
CA VAL A 715 -15.15 24.18 -39.43
C VAL A 715 -14.49 25.47 -38.98
N LYS A 716 -15.04 26.60 -39.42
CA LYS A 716 -14.75 27.92 -38.84
C LYS A 716 -15.76 28.21 -37.73
N LEU A 717 -15.31 28.22 -36.48
CA LEU A 717 -16.11 28.55 -35.31
C LEU A 717 -15.98 30.05 -34.96
N ASN A 718 -17.09 30.65 -34.57
CA ASN A 718 -17.13 31.97 -33.94
C ASN A 718 -16.71 31.89 -32.47
N SER A 719 -16.75 33.04 -31.77
CA SER A 719 -16.37 33.19 -30.36
C SER A 719 -16.94 32.08 -29.48
N ILE A 720 -16.04 31.34 -28.81
CA ILE A 720 -16.39 30.21 -27.94
C ILE A 720 -16.50 30.63 -26.47
N SER A 721 -16.09 31.85 -26.12
CA SER A 721 -16.10 32.39 -24.75
C SER A 721 -16.64 33.81 -24.73
N LYS A 722 -16.95 34.36 -23.54
CA LYS A 722 -17.18 35.80 -23.38
C LYS A 722 -15.88 36.59 -23.19
N ALA A 723 -14.77 35.90 -22.87
CA ALA A 723 -13.48 36.52 -22.62
C ALA A 723 -12.85 37.12 -23.88
N SER A 724 -13.09 36.52 -25.05
CA SER A 724 -12.62 37.03 -26.34
C SER A 724 -13.69 36.86 -27.42
N ASP A 725 -13.75 37.83 -28.34
CA ASP A 725 -14.53 37.75 -29.58
C ASP A 725 -13.64 37.26 -30.73
N ASP A 726 -12.96 36.15 -30.50
CA ASP A 726 -12.06 35.50 -31.44
C ASP A 726 -12.79 34.50 -32.35
N GLN A 727 -12.16 34.10 -33.44
CA GLN A 727 -12.63 33.01 -34.29
C GLN A 727 -11.54 31.95 -34.43
N ARG A 728 -11.91 30.73 -34.85
CA ARG A 728 -10.94 29.66 -35.08
C ARG A 728 -11.38 28.73 -36.20
N GLN A 729 -10.44 28.17 -36.93
CA GLN A 729 -10.66 27.06 -37.83
C GLN A 729 -10.08 25.80 -37.21
N VAL A 730 -10.89 24.75 -37.14
CA VAL A 730 -10.53 23.44 -36.57
C VAL A 730 -11.11 22.32 -37.45
N ARG A 731 -10.56 21.11 -37.32
CA ARG A 731 -11.10 19.92 -37.99
C ARG A 731 -12.08 19.18 -37.06
N GLY A 732 -13.31 19.00 -37.52
CA GLY A 732 -14.33 18.19 -36.86
C GLY A 732 -14.38 16.77 -37.40
N VAL A 733 -14.71 15.82 -36.55
CA VAL A 733 -14.85 14.39 -36.85
C VAL A 733 -16.32 14.03 -36.94
N VAL A 734 -16.67 13.21 -37.92
CA VAL A 734 -18.02 12.68 -38.07
C VAL A 734 -18.20 11.47 -37.15
N VAL A 735 -19.08 11.60 -36.17
CA VAL A 735 -19.42 10.55 -35.19
C VAL A 735 -20.86 10.13 -35.40
N THR A 736 -21.11 8.82 -35.52
CA THR A 736 -22.44 8.26 -35.68
C THR A 736 -22.98 7.78 -34.34
N SER A 737 -24.19 8.21 -33.97
CA SER A 737 -24.90 7.75 -32.76
C SER A 737 -26.32 7.33 -33.14
N GLY A 738 -26.60 6.04 -33.06
CA GLY A 738 -27.83 5.46 -33.63
C GLY A 738 -27.84 5.58 -35.16
N SER A 739 -28.93 6.10 -35.73
CA SER A 739 -29.05 6.37 -37.17
C SER A 739 -28.59 7.76 -37.59
N GLN A 740 -28.22 8.64 -36.65
CA GLN A 740 -27.88 10.03 -36.91
C GLN A 740 -26.36 10.25 -36.90
N ARG A 741 -25.87 11.00 -37.89
CA ARG A 741 -24.47 11.48 -37.93
C ARG A 741 -24.37 12.86 -37.27
N TYR A 742 -23.28 13.07 -36.55
CA TYR A 742 -22.94 14.32 -35.88
C TYR A 742 -21.53 14.74 -36.28
N LEU A 743 -21.30 16.04 -36.42
CA LEU A 743 -19.97 16.61 -36.53
C LEU A 743 -19.52 17.08 -35.16
N VAL A 744 -18.46 16.48 -34.63
CA VAL A 744 -17.89 16.77 -33.30
C VAL A 744 -16.57 17.50 -33.46
N VAL A 745 -16.39 18.62 -32.77
CA VAL A 745 -15.19 19.48 -32.82
C VAL A 745 -14.60 19.65 -31.41
N GLU A 746 -13.28 19.57 -31.29
CA GLU A 746 -12.54 20.06 -30.13
C GLU A 746 -12.30 21.58 -30.35
N ALA A 747 -13.17 22.42 -29.79
CA ALA A 747 -13.16 23.86 -30.04
C ALA A 747 -12.03 24.59 -29.28
N ASP A 748 -11.65 24.05 -28.13
CA ASP A 748 -10.44 24.36 -27.36
C ASP A 748 -10.02 23.08 -26.65
N THR A 749 -8.84 23.03 -26.04
CA THR A 749 -8.30 21.82 -25.42
C THR A 749 -9.32 21.18 -24.46
N ALA A 750 -9.73 19.94 -24.75
CA ALA A 750 -10.75 19.17 -24.04
C ALA A 750 -12.16 19.81 -23.96
N GLU A 751 -12.47 20.79 -24.82
CA GLU A 751 -13.80 21.40 -24.94
C GLU A 751 -14.49 20.95 -26.23
N PHE A 752 -15.37 19.96 -26.09
CA PHE A 752 -16.07 19.34 -27.21
C PHE A 752 -17.41 20.00 -27.50
N TYR A 753 -17.68 20.21 -28.79
CA TYR A 753 -18.98 20.65 -29.28
C TYR A 753 -19.45 19.74 -30.41
N TYR A 754 -20.75 19.62 -30.59
CA TYR A 754 -21.36 18.79 -31.63
C TYR A 754 -22.47 19.53 -32.37
N ALA A 755 -22.65 19.21 -33.64
CA ALA A 755 -23.80 19.61 -34.46
C ALA A 755 -24.33 18.40 -35.26
N PRO A 756 -25.65 18.22 -35.43
CA PRO A 756 -26.17 17.19 -36.31
C PRO A 756 -25.72 17.44 -37.75
N LEU A 757 -25.37 16.37 -38.45
CA LEU A 757 -24.90 16.41 -39.84
C LEU A 757 -25.88 15.65 -40.75
N GLY A 758 -26.59 16.38 -41.60
CA GLY A 758 -27.42 15.81 -42.67
C GLY A 758 -26.60 15.36 -43.90
N SER A 759 -27.22 14.56 -44.77
CA SER A 759 -26.58 14.05 -46.00
C SER A 759 -26.22 15.11 -47.05
N THR A 760 -26.83 16.30 -46.97
CA THR A 760 -26.65 17.43 -47.92
C THR A 760 -26.21 18.74 -47.24
N GLN A 761 -25.89 18.70 -45.95
CA GLN A 761 -25.74 19.92 -45.15
C GLN A 761 -24.37 20.58 -45.39
N THR A 762 -24.39 21.70 -46.12
CA THR A 762 -23.27 22.63 -46.29
C THR A 762 -23.69 24.00 -45.74
N GLY A 763 -22.80 24.68 -45.01
CA GLY A 763 -23.07 26.03 -44.48
C GLY A 763 -23.03 26.15 -42.95
N ASP A 764 -23.80 27.11 -42.42
CA ASP A 764 -23.83 27.50 -41.01
C ASP A 764 -24.48 26.43 -40.14
N LEU A 765 -23.84 26.13 -39.01
CA LEU A 765 -24.23 25.14 -38.02
C LEU A 765 -24.16 25.76 -36.63
N THR A 766 -25.17 25.45 -35.81
CA THR A 766 -25.12 25.74 -34.37
C THR A 766 -24.55 24.53 -33.64
N PHE A 767 -23.35 24.69 -33.13
CA PHE A 767 -22.64 23.72 -32.31
C PHE A 767 -23.08 23.85 -30.84
N LYS A 768 -23.48 22.74 -30.24
CA LYS A 768 -23.83 22.66 -28.81
C LYS A 768 -22.66 22.05 -28.05
N LYS A 769 -22.34 22.60 -26.88
CA LYS A 769 -21.31 22.03 -26.00
C LYS A 769 -21.74 20.63 -25.55
N CYS A 770 -20.84 19.65 -25.60
CA CYS A 770 -21.11 18.31 -25.07
C CYS A 770 -21.30 18.37 -23.55
N GLY A 771 -22.44 17.87 -23.05
CA GLY A 771 -22.69 17.67 -21.63
C GLY A 771 -22.55 16.21 -21.22
N PRO A 772 -22.92 15.86 -19.97
CA PRO A 772 -22.87 14.48 -19.48
C PRO A 772 -23.68 13.50 -20.33
N MET A 773 -24.77 13.95 -20.96
CA MET A 773 -25.63 13.11 -21.81
C MET A 773 -25.03 12.86 -23.20
N GLU A 774 -24.13 13.72 -23.66
CA GLU A 774 -23.47 13.62 -24.97
C GLU A 774 -22.03 13.12 -24.89
N MET A 775 -21.63 12.52 -23.76
CA MET A 775 -20.30 11.93 -23.58
C MET A 775 -19.97 10.90 -24.67
N GLY A 776 -20.95 10.16 -25.19
CA GLY A 776 -20.74 9.21 -26.30
C GLY A 776 -20.24 9.87 -27.59
N LEU A 777 -20.62 11.13 -27.86
CA LEU A 777 -20.14 11.88 -29.04
C LEU A 777 -18.69 12.33 -28.87
N ALA A 778 -18.35 12.87 -27.69
CA ALA A 778 -16.97 13.21 -27.36
C ALA A 778 -16.07 11.96 -27.31
N GLN A 779 -16.60 10.83 -26.85
CA GLN A 779 -15.91 9.54 -26.87
C GLN A 779 -15.65 9.07 -28.31
N GLY A 780 -16.62 9.20 -29.22
CA GLY A 780 -16.43 8.87 -30.64
C GLY A 780 -15.32 9.71 -31.29
N TYR A 781 -15.26 11.01 -30.99
CA TYR A 781 -14.15 11.88 -31.42
C TYR A 781 -12.79 11.37 -30.89
N ARG A 782 -12.71 11.04 -29.60
CA ARG A 782 -11.50 10.52 -28.96
C ARG A 782 -11.03 9.19 -29.56
N GLN A 783 -11.96 8.29 -29.84
CA GLN A 783 -11.68 7.00 -30.49
C GLN A 783 -11.12 7.22 -31.90
N PHE A 784 -11.71 8.15 -32.65
CA PHE A 784 -11.21 8.51 -33.98
C PHE A 784 -9.79 9.07 -33.93
N MET A 785 -9.51 10.00 -33.01
CA MET A 785 -8.15 10.55 -32.79
C MET A 785 -7.14 9.44 -32.44
N SER A 786 -7.54 8.50 -31.59
CA SER A 786 -6.69 7.38 -31.17
C SER A 786 -6.40 6.41 -32.31
N ALA A 787 -7.38 6.17 -33.20
CA ALA A 787 -7.22 5.30 -34.36
C ALA A 787 -6.26 5.87 -35.42
N HIS A 788 -6.06 7.19 -35.44
CA HIS A 788 -5.20 7.90 -36.40
C HIS A 788 -3.87 8.37 -35.79
N HIS A 789 -3.50 7.86 -34.61
CA HIS A 789 -2.23 8.18 -33.96
C HIS A 789 -1.12 7.21 -34.45
N PRO A 790 0.06 7.71 -34.87
CA PRO A 790 1.13 6.93 -35.51
C PRO A 790 1.80 5.89 -34.61
N VAL A 791 1.78 6.16 -33.30
CA VAL A 791 2.27 5.25 -32.27
C VAL A 791 1.02 4.63 -31.64
N GLN A 792 0.81 3.31 -31.77
CA GLN A 792 0.06 2.59 -30.73
C GLN A 792 0.81 2.92 -29.45
N LEU A 793 0.23 3.82 -28.65
CA LEU A 793 0.85 4.49 -27.51
C LEU A 793 1.86 3.55 -26.85
N VAL A 794 3.11 4.01 -26.79
CA VAL A 794 4.19 3.42 -25.99
C VAL A 794 3.57 2.87 -24.70
N ASP A 795 3.95 1.64 -24.31
CA ASP A 795 3.45 0.77 -23.23
C ASP A 795 3.06 1.40 -21.87
N ALA A 796 3.09 2.72 -21.71
CA ALA A 796 2.66 3.47 -20.55
C ALA A 796 1.17 3.84 -20.56
N ASP A 797 0.32 2.84 -20.32
CA ASP A 797 -1.10 3.05 -20.01
C ASP A 797 -1.29 3.70 -18.62
N PHE A 798 -1.97 4.84 -18.57
CA PHE A 798 -2.25 5.54 -17.32
C PHE A 798 -3.38 4.84 -16.52
N ILE A 799 -3.12 4.30 -15.32
CA ILE A 799 -4.10 3.52 -14.54
C ILE A 799 -4.66 4.30 -13.33
N ALA A 800 -5.97 4.56 -13.33
CA ALA A 800 -6.72 5.08 -12.19
C ALA A 800 -7.69 4.02 -11.61
N LEU A 801 -7.28 3.33 -10.55
CA LEU A 801 -8.13 2.31 -9.90
C LEU A 801 -9.05 2.93 -8.84
N PRO A 802 -10.31 2.46 -8.72
CA PRO A 802 -11.16 2.86 -7.62
C PRO A 802 -10.58 2.39 -6.28
N PRO A 803 -10.67 3.18 -5.20
CA PRO A 803 -10.25 2.73 -3.88
C PRO A 803 -11.07 1.51 -3.45
N LEU A 804 -10.47 0.58 -2.70
CA LEU A 804 -11.11 -0.67 -2.27
C LEU A 804 -12.47 -0.45 -1.58
N LYS A 805 -12.62 0.63 -0.82
CA LYS A 805 -13.91 1.04 -0.21
C LYS A 805 -15.03 1.24 -1.24
N LYS A 806 -14.69 1.73 -2.44
CA LYS A 806 -15.60 1.89 -3.59
C LYS A 806 -15.81 0.56 -4.33
N VAL A 807 -14.77 -0.26 -4.44
CA VAL A 807 -14.84 -1.65 -4.98
C VAL A 807 -15.87 -2.47 -4.20
N TYR A 808 -15.81 -2.48 -2.86
CA TYR A 808 -16.77 -3.23 -2.02
C TYR A 808 -18.22 -2.74 -2.18
N LYS A 809 -18.42 -1.42 -2.31
CA LYS A 809 -19.75 -0.84 -2.56
C LYS A 809 -20.28 -1.22 -3.94
N GLN A 810 -19.41 -1.35 -4.94
CA GLN A 810 -19.79 -1.77 -6.28
C GLN A 810 -20.15 -3.27 -6.28
N LEU A 811 -19.33 -4.15 -5.70
CA LEU A 811 -19.62 -5.58 -5.56
C LEU A 811 -21.00 -5.84 -4.90
N LYS A 812 -21.32 -5.09 -3.83
CA LYS A 812 -22.63 -5.17 -3.16
C LYS A 812 -23.79 -4.78 -4.08
N ARG A 813 -23.60 -3.81 -4.99
CA ARG A 813 -24.61 -3.39 -5.97
C ARG A 813 -24.80 -4.38 -7.11
N VAL A 814 -23.78 -5.17 -7.45
CA VAL A 814 -23.85 -6.20 -8.50
C VAL A 814 -24.34 -7.56 -7.95
N GLY A 815 -24.74 -7.63 -6.68
CA GLY A 815 -25.39 -8.80 -6.09
C GLY A 815 -24.47 -9.80 -5.39
N PHE A 816 -23.19 -9.46 -5.14
CA PHE A 816 -22.30 -10.31 -4.33
C PHE A 816 -22.80 -10.39 -2.87
N ARG A 817 -22.67 -11.59 -2.26
CA ARG A 817 -23.15 -11.84 -0.90
C ARG A 817 -22.28 -11.09 0.11
N GLU A 818 -22.90 -10.65 1.19
CA GLU A 818 -22.23 -9.83 2.21
C GLU A 818 -21.10 -10.59 2.91
N ALA A 819 -21.21 -11.91 3.05
CA ALA A 819 -20.14 -12.78 3.55
C ALA A 819 -18.90 -12.76 2.65
N ASP A 820 -19.08 -12.90 1.33
CA ASP A 820 -17.98 -12.92 0.35
C ASP A 820 -17.26 -11.55 0.29
N ILE A 821 -18.02 -10.46 0.42
CA ILE A 821 -17.46 -9.10 0.47
C ILE A 821 -16.67 -8.87 1.77
N ASN A 822 -17.14 -9.42 2.89
CA ASN A 822 -16.46 -9.29 4.18
C ASN A 822 -15.22 -10.16 4.26
N GLU A 823 -15.23 -11.33 3.62
CA GLU A 823 -14.05 -12.17 3.45
C GLU A 823 -13.00 -11.46 2.56
N LEU A 824 -13.40 -10.87 1.45
CA LEU A 824 -12.52 -10.06 0.60
C LEU A 824 -11.93 -8.85 1.35
N LYS A 825 -12.71 -8.18 2.20
CA LYS A 825 -12.22 -7.09 3.08
C LYS A 825 -11.19 -7.58 4.10
N GLN A 826 -11.43 -8.75 4.70
CA GLN A 826 -10.50 -9.39 5.64
C GLN A 826 -9.18 -9.76 4.94
N GLN A 827 -9.26 -10.33 3.73
CA GLN A 827 -8.08 -10.68 2.95
C GLN A 827 -7.28 -9.45 2.50
N CYS A 828 -7.96 -8.35 2.14
CA CYS A 828 -7.28 -7.11 1.77
C CYS A 828 -6.65 -6.37 2.97
N LYS A 829 -7.08 -6.65 4.21
CA LYS A 829 -6.64 -5.93 5.42
C LYS A 829 -5.15 -6.12 5.75
N GLY A 830 -4.57 -7.27 5.37
CA GLY A 830 -3.15 -7.58 5.55
C GLY A 830 -2.30 -7.36 4.29
N MET A 831 -2.90 -6.88 3.20
CA MET A 831 -2.20 -6.64 1.93
C MET A 831 -1.55 -5.27 1.91
N SER A 832 -0.36 -5.17 1.32
CA SER A 832 0.29 -3.89 1.01
C SER A 832 -0.56 -3.03 0.07
N PRO A 833 -0.38 -1.70 0.02
CA PRO A 833 -1.12 -0.84 -0.90
C PRO A 833 -1.03 -1.25 -2.37
N VAL A 834 0.10 -1.84 -2.79
CA VAL A 834 0.31 -2.38 -4.14
C VAL A 834 -0.55 -3.63 -4.38
N GLN A 835 -0.61 -4.55 -3.42
CA GLN A 835 -1.46 -5.74 -3.50
C GLN A 835 -2.96 -5.41 -3.45
N GLN A 836 -3.35 -4.44 -2.61
CA GLN A 836 -4.71 -3.92 -2.57
C GLN A 836 -5.14 -3.28 -3.89
N ARG A 837 -4.20 -2.55 -4.53
CA ARG A 837 -4.35 -1.97 -5.87
C ARG A 837 -4.51 -3.08 -6.92
N GLU A 838 -3.72 -4.15 -6.83
CA GLU A 838 -3.84 -5.32 -7.70
C GLU A 838 -5.20 -6.03 -7.56
N VAL A 839 -5.74 -6.16 -6.34
CA VAL A 839 -7.10 -6.71 -6.12
C VAL A 839 -8.17 -5.87 -6.81
N ALA A 840 -8.10 -4.54 -6.71
CA ALA A 840 -9.03 -3.65 -7.40
C ALA A 840 -8.93 -3.79 -8.93
N TYR A 841 -7.71 -3.93 -9.46
CA TYR A 841 -7.44 -4.15 -10.88
C TYR A 841 -8.01 -5.49 -11.38
N GLN A 842 -7.79 -6.56 -10.62
CA GLN A 842 -8.27 -7.90 -10.94
C GLN A 842 -9.80 -7.98 -10.97
N LEU A 843 -10.48 -7.37 -9.99
CA LEU A 843 -11.95 -7.30 -9.93
C LEU A 843 -12.54 -6.48 -11.08
N GLN A 844 -11.85 -5.45 -11.53
CA GLN A 844 -12.25 -4.63 -12.67
C GLN A 844 -12.16 -5.40 -14.00
N GLN A 845 -11.06 -6.13 -14.20
CA GLN A 845 -10.86 -6.97 -15.38
C GLN A 845 -11.83 -8.16 -15.43
N ALA A 846 -12.26 -8.67 -14.27
CA ALA A 846 -13.29 -9.69 -14.14
C ALA A 846 -14.73 -9.16 -14.35
N ASN A 847 -14.90 -7.89 -14.73
CA ASN A 847 -16.21 -7.19 -14.82
C ASN A 847 -17.02 -7.19 -13.51
N ALA A 848 -16.41 -7.46 -12.36
CA ALA A 848 -17.10 -7.49 -11.07
C ALA A 848 -17.38 -6.08 -10.51
N ILE A 849 -16.69 -5.07 -11.03
CA ILE A 849 -16.90 -3.64 -10.72
C ILE A 849 -16.93 -2.78 -12.00
N LEU A 850 -17.53 -1.58 -11.93
CA LEU A 850 -17.68 -0.68 -13.08
C LEU A 850 -16.33 -0.28 -13.67
N LYS A 851 -16.19 -0.38 -15.00
CA LYS A 851 -15.03 0.13 -15.76
C LYS A 851 -15.04 1.67 -15.75
N PRO A 852 -13.95 2.36 -15.39
CA PRO A 852 -13.78 3.78 -15.65
C PRO A 852 -13.63 4.03 -17.17
N ASP A 853 -13.80 5.28 -17.61
CA ASP A 853 -13.66 5.74 -19.01
C ASP A 853 -12.22 5.73 -19.56
N VAL A 854 -11.34 4.96 -18.91
CA VAL A 854 -9.94 4.73 -19.26
C VAL A 854 -9.81 3.30 -19.76
N ALA A 855 -9.49 3.16 -21.05
CA ALA A 855 -9.38 1.87 -21.71
C ALA A 855 -8.02 1.24 -21.42
N LEU A 856 -7.98 0.23 -20.54
CA LEU A 856 -7.00 -0.84 -20.63
C LEU A 856 -7.61 -1.94 -21.48
N ARG A 857 -6.96 -2.31 -22.59
CA ARG A 857 -7.16 -3.64 -23.17
C ARG A 857 -6.18 -4.55 -22.45
N PRO A 858 -6.64 -5.56 -21.66
CA PRO A 858 -5.71 -6.57 -21.17
C PRO A 858 -4.97 -7.17 -22.38
N ARG A 859 -3.69 -7.47 -22.21
CA ARG A 859 -2.94 -8.26 -23.19
C ARG A 859 -3.69 -9.59 -23.33
N ARG A 860 -4.37 -9.77 -24.46
CA ARG A 860 -4.93 -11.07 -24.83
C ARG A 860 -3.78 -11.93 -25.29
N VAL A 861 -3.89 -13.25 -25.13
CA VAL A 861 -2.96 -14.16 -25.80
C VAL A 861 -2.94 -13.80 -27.29
N THR A 862 -1.79 -13.32 -27.75
CA THR A 862 -1.55 -12.89 -29.13
C THR A 862 -1.03 -14.06 -29.96
N PRO A 863 -1.37 -14.15 -31.25
CA PRO A 863 -0.75 -15.11 -32.15
C PRO A 863 0.76 -14.88 -32.22
N LEU A 864 1.51 -15.98 -32.39
CA LEU A 864 2.95 -15.95 -32.62
C LEU A 864 3.26 -15.27 -33.96
N GLN A 865 4.29 -14.43 -33.98
CA GLN A 865 4.74 -13.78 -35.22
C GLN A 865 5.48 -14.81 -36.08
N THR A 866 4.92 -15.14 -37.24
CA THR A 866 5.52 -16.13 -38.15
C THR A 866 6.48 -15.46 -39.15
N PRO A 867 7.60 -16.12 -39.51
CA PRO A 867 8.52 -15.61 -40.53
C PRO A 867 7.89 -15.52 -41.93
N PRO A 868 8.42 -14.68 -42.83
CA PRO A 868 7.99 -14.65 -44.23
C PRO A 868 8.10 -16.03 -44.90
N GLY A 869 7.04 -16.45 -45.62
CA GLY A 869 6.99 -17.75 -46.30
C GLY A 869 6.69 -18.95 -45.38
N PHE A 870 6.38 -18.73 -44.10
CA PHE A 870 6.13 -19.79 -43.11
C PHE A 870 5.09 -20.83 -43.54
N VAL A 871 4.00 -20.40 -44.20
CA VAL A 871 2.92 -21.28 -44.70
C VAL A 871 3.43 -22.33 -45.70
N GLN A 872 4.54 -22.06 -46.40
CA GLN A 872 5.14 -22.97 -47.38
C GLN A 872 6.16 -23.94 -46.75
N TRP A 873 6.47 -23.81 -45.45
CA TRP A 873 7.39 -24.72 -44.77
C TRP A 873 6.79 -26.13 -44.61
N PRO A 874 7.60 -27.19 -44.58
CA PRO A 874 7.13 -28.52 -44.23
C PRO A 874 6.44 -28.51 -42.85
N ALA A 875 5.34 -29.25 -42.69
CA ALA A 875 4.53 -29.28 -41.46
C ALA A 875 5.37 -29.56 -40.19
N LYS A 876 6.35 -30.47 -40.28
CA LYS A 876 7.28 -30.77 -39.18
C LYS A 876 8.07 -29.54 -38.71
N ARG A 877 8.47 -28.67 -39.65
CA ARG A 877 9.22 -27.43 -39.38
C ARG A 877 8.31 -26.31 -38.85
N GLN A 878 7.07 -26.25 -39.33
CA GLN A 878 6.07 -25.34 -38.77
C GLN A 878 5.73 -25.69 -37.32
N ASN A 879 5.50 -26.98 -37.05
CA ASN A 879 5.17 -27.47 -35.71
C ASN A 879 6.33 -27.28 -34.72
N GLN A 880 7.57 -27.43 -35.18
CA GLN A 880 8.75 -27.09 -34.39
C GLN A 880 8.74 -25.61 -33.96
N PHE A 881 8.59 -24.69 -34.93
CA PHE A 881 8.54 -23.26 -34.64
C PHE A 881 7.42 -22.94 -33.66
N TYR A 882 6.21 -23.46 -33.91
CA TYR A 882 5.08 -23.25 -33.02
C TYR A 882 5.35 -23.78 -31.61
N ALA A 883 5.96 -24.97 -31.48
CA ALA A 883 6.24 -25.59 -30.19
C ALA A 883 7.27 -24.80 -29.36
N GLU A 884 8.40 -24.45 -29.96
CA GLU A 884 9.49 -23.71 -29.30
C GLU A 884 9.00 -22.32 -28.85
N HIS A 885 8.38 -21.57 -29.76
CA HIS A 885 7.94 -20.21 -29.47
C HIS A 885 6.73 -20.15 -28.54
N ALA A 886 5.82 -21.13 -28.56
CA ALA A 886 4.73 -21.21 -27.60
C ALA A 886 5.27 -21.50 -26.19
N LYS A 887 6.19 -22.46 -26.04
CA LYS A 887 6.83 -22.77 -24.75
C LYS A 887 7.50 -21.52 -24.16
N ASP A 888 8.30 -20.83 -24.95
CA ASP A 888 9.02 -19.64 -24.51
C ASP A 888 8.06 -18.51 -24.11
N THR A 889 6.97 -18.33 -24.86
CA THR A 889 5.93 -17.34 -24.55
C THR A 889 5.22 -17.66 -23.23
N VAL A 890 4.89 -18.94 -22.97
CA VAL A 890 4.31 -19.37 -21.68
C VAL A 890 5.28 -19.16 -20.53
N ASN A 891 6.53 -19.60 -20.68
CA ASN A 891 7.54 -19.48 -19.64
C ASN A 891 7.88 -18.01 -19.33
N GLN A 892 7.92 -17.15 -20.36
CA GLN A 892 8.10 -15.72 -20.19
C GLN A 892 6.91 -15.10 -19.45
N ALA A 893 5.67 -15.48 -19.80
CA ALA A 893 4.47 -14.98 -19.14
C ALA A 893 4.42 -15.34 -17.65
N LEU A 894 4.76 -16.59 -17.29
CA LEU A 894 4.76 -17.03 -15.89
C LEU A 894 5.96 -16.50 -15.09
N LYS A 895 7.11 -16.27 -15.75
CA LYS A 895 8.29 -15.68 -15.11
C LYS A 895 8.09 -14.19 -14.81
N ALA A 896 7.31 -13.49 -15.62
CA ALA A 896 7.05 -12.05 -15.46
C ALA A 896 6.39 -11.68 -14.11
N THR A 897 5.51 -12.55 -13.59
CA THR A 897 4.82 -12.31 -12.31
C THR A 897 5.58 -12.82 -11.09
N GLY A 898 6.67 -13.56 -11.29
CA GLY A 898 7.46 -14.18 -10.23
C GLY A 898 6.78 -15.37 -9.52
N LEU A 899 5.56 -15.76 -9.91
CA LEU A 899 4.81 -16.86 -9.27
C LEU A 899 5.14 -18.23 -9.86
N GLY A 900 4.91 -18.46 -11.15
CA GLY A 900 5.23 -19.73 -11.81
C GLY A 900 4.47 -20.95 -11.26
N PRO A 901 5.05 -22.17 -11.39
CA PRO A 901 4.43 -23.41 -10.91
C PRO A 901 4.40 -23.53 -9.39
N GLY A 902 3.21 -23.75 -8.83
CA GLY A 902 3.00 -23.91 -7.39
C GLY A 902 3.42 -25.29 -6.87
N ASN A 903 3.46 -26.31 -7.73
CA ASN A 903 3.86 -27.66 -7.34
C ASN A 903 5.37 -27.95 -7.48
N GLN A 904 6.17 -27.01 -7.97
CA GLN A 904 7.63 -27.15 -8.03
C GLN A 904 8.26 -26.35 -6.90
N VAL A 905 9.15 -26.97 -6.13
CA VAL A 905 9.97 -26.32 -5.10
C VAL A 905 11.43 -26.52 -5.42
N ARG A 906 12.12 -25.43 -5.67
CA ARG A 906 13.50 -25.44 -6.16
C ARG A 906 14.52 -25.36 -5.03
N SER A 907 14.11 -24.83 -3.88
CA SER A 907 14.92 -24.68 -2.66
C SER A 907 14.03 -24.46 -1.42
N ALA A 908 14.62 -24.48 -0.22
CA ALA A 908 13.88 -24.21 1.03
C ALA A 908 13.29 -22.78 1.11
N THR A 909 13.91 -21.82 0.42
CA THR A 909 13.46 -20.42 0.30
C THR A 909 12.38 -20.25 -0.79
N ASP A 910 12.29 -21.17 -1.74
CA ASP A 910 11.30 -21.18 -2.83
C ASP A 910 9.90 -21.61 -2.37
N VAL A 911 9.80 -22.10 -1.12
CA VAL A 911 8.56 -22.57 -0.48
C VAL A 911 7.49 -21.49 -0.48
N ALA A 912 7.85 -20.25 -0.12
CA ALA A 912 6.91 -19.13 -0.05
C ALA A 912 6.35 -18.73 -1.43
N ARG A 913 7.17 -18.82 -2.49
CA ARG A 913 6.71 -18.60 -3.88
C ARG A 913 5.77 -19.71 -4.31
N ALA A 914 6.15 -20.97 -4.07
CA ALA A 914 5.32 -22.13 -4.40
C ALA A 914 3.97 -22.09 -3.66
N ASP A 915 3.94 -21.62 -2.41
CA ASP A 915 2.71 -21.42 -1.63
C ASP A 915 1.85 -20.29 -2.18
N ALA A 916 2.45 -19.14 -2.53
CA ALA A 916 1.74 -18.02 -3.16
C ALA A 916 1.13 -18.41 -4.52
N ALA A 917 1.87 -19.15 -5.34
CA ALA A 917 1.39 -19.68 -6.62
C ALA A 917 0.26 -20.71 -6.40
N THR A 918 0.37 -21.58 -5.39
CA THR A 918 -0.65 -22.58 -5.04
C THR A 918 -1.94 -21.93 -4.53
N ILE A 919 -1.85 -20.89 -3.70
CA ILE A 919 -3.00 -20.12 -3.21
C ILE A 919 -3.71 -19.42 -4.38
N THR A 920 -2.94 -18.80 -5.26
CA THR A 920 -3.45 -18.10 -6.46
C THR A 920 -4.15 -19.07 -7.41
N LEU A 921 -3.56 -20.25 -7.66
CA LEU A 921 -4.16 -21.32 -8.45
C LEU A 921 -5.42 -21.89 -7.80
N GLY A 922 -5.39 -22.09 -6.48
CA GLY A 922 -6.55 -22.54 -5.73
C GLY A 922 -7.72 -21.56 -5.84
N TRP A 923 -7.44 -20.26 -5.80
CA TRP A 923 -8.46 -19.23 -6.05
C TRP A 923 -8.98 -19.30 -7.49
N LEU A 924 -8.11 -19.32 -8.49
CA LEU A 924 -8.50 -19.39 -9.91
C LEU A 924 -9.38 -20.62 -10.21
N ARG A 925 -9.01 -21.80 -9.71
CA ARG A 925 -9.78 -23.05 -9.90
C ARG A 925 -11.15 -23.02 -9.24
N ARG A 926 -11.36 -22.17 -8.22
CA ARG A 926 -12.66 -21.98 -7.56
C ARG A 926 -13.51 -20.91 -8.23
N THR A 927 -12.90 -19.92 -8.88
CA THR A 927 -13.58 -18.70 -9.35
C THR A 927 -13.65 -18.54 -10.87
N ALA A 928 -12.90 -19.33 -11.65
CA ALA A 928 -12.83 -19.25 -13.09
C ALA A 928 -13.21 -20.58 -13.78
N ASP A 929 -13.85 -20.49 -14.95
CA ASP A 929 -14.13 -21.64 -15.81
C ASP A 929 -12.98 -21.86 -16.80
N PHE A 930 -12.14 -22.85 -16.51
CA PHE A 930 -11.00 -23.23 -17.35
C PHE A 930 -11.39 -23.96 -18.65
N LYS A 931 -12.68 -24.25 -18.86
CA LYS A 931 -13.22 -24.75 -20.14
C LYS A 931 -13.70 -23.63 -21.06
N ALA A 932 -13.69 -22.38 -20.61
CA ALA A 932 -14.15 -21.22 -21.39
C ALA A 932 -13.10 -20.75 -22.45
N PRO A 933 -13.52 -20.08 -23.54
CA PRO A 933 -12.65 -19.72 -24.69
C PRO A 933 -11.50 -18.73 -24.42
N HIS A 934 -11.34 -18.26 -23.17
CA HIS A 934 -10.36 -17.25 -22.77
C HIS A 934 -9.60 -17.63 -21.49
N ALA A 935 -9.60 -18.93 -21.14
CA ALA A 935 -8.92 -19.43 -19.95
C ALA A 935 -7.42 -19.09 -19.93
N GLY A 936 -6.74 -19.13 -21.09
CA GLY A 936 -5.34 -18.72 -21.21
C GLY A 936 -5.07 -17.26 -20.86
N ASP A 937 -6.01 -16.34 -21.14
CA ASP A 937 -5.84 -14.91 -20.82
C ASP A 937 -5.78 -14.69 -19.30
N LEU A 938 -6.45 -15.52 -18.49
CA LEU A 938 -6.43 -15.47 -17.01
C LEU A 938 -5.13 -16.05 -16.43
N ILE A 939 -4.60 -17.11 -17.04
CA ILE A 939 -3.34 -17.75 -16.63
C ILE A 939 -2.16 -16.83 -16.97
N MET A 940 -2.17 -16.22 -18.15
CA MET A 940 -1.18 -15.22 -18.57
C MET A 940 -1.18 -14.00 -17.63
N LYS A 941 -2.34 -13.58 -17.15
CA LYS A 941 -2.50 -12.41 -16.27
C LYS A 941 -2.03 -12.63 -14.84
N THR A 942 -2.23 -13.83 -14.30
CA THR A 942 -1.83 -14.15 -12.92
C THR A 942 -0.41 -14.70 -12.84
N GLY A 943 0.06 -15.33 -13.92
CA GLY A 943 1.37 -15.98 -14.01
C GLY A 943 1.60 -17.08 -12.97
N ALA A 944 0.53 -17.58 -12.34
CA ALA A 944 0.53 -18.78 -11.52
C ALA A 944 -0.06 -19.93 -12.36
N GLY A 945 0.61 -21.07 -12.44
CA GLY A 945 0.15 -22.19 -13.27
C GLY A 945 0.92 -23.48 -13.02
N ASN A 946 0.22 -24.61 -12.81
CA ASN A 946 0.84 -25.94 -12.84
C ASN A 946 0.72 -26.53 -14.25
N CYS A 947 1.13 -27.78 -14.44
CA CYS A 947 1.12 -28.47 -15.74
C CYS A 947 -0.19 -28.30 -16.53
N GLY A 948 -1.35 -28.38 -15.86
CA GLY A 948 -2.66 -28.16 -16.48
C GLY A 948 -2.87 -26.74 -17.00
N GLU A 949 -2.67 -25.73 -16.16
CA GLU A 949 -2.85 -24.33 -16.57
C GLU A 949 -1.83 -23.89 -17.63
N MET A 950 -0.59 -24.37 -17.53
CA MET A 950 0.43 -24.08 -18.53
C MET A 950 0.12 -24.74 -19.88
N ALA A 951 -0.47 -25.94 -19.89
CA ALA A 951 -0.94 -26.61 -21.09
C ALA A 951 -2.15 -25.88 -21.73
N ILE A 952 -3.08 -25.37 -20.93
CA ILE A 952 -4.20 -24.54 -21.43
C ILE A 952 -3.67 -23.30 -22.14
N LEU A 953 -2.72 -22.60 -21.52
CA LEU A 953 -2.13 -21.38 -22.09
C LEU A 953 -1.35 -21.68 -23.38
N ALA A 954 -0.55 -22.75 -23.40
CA ALA A 954 0.18 -23.18 -24.60
C ALA A 954 -0.77 -23.52 -25.74
N ARG A 955 -1.84 -24.29 -25.48
CA ARG A 955 -2.90 -24.60 -26.45
C ARG A 955 -3.53 -23.33 -27.03
N ASP A 956 -3.87 -22.37 -26.18
CA ASP A 956 -4.52 -21.12 -26.62
C ASP A 956 -3.58 -20.28 -27.50
N ILE A 957 -2.28 -20.19 -27.17
CA ILE A 957 -1.27 -19.53 -28.01
C ILE A 957 -1.20 -20.22 -29.38
N LEU A 958 -1.08 -21.55 -29.39
CA LEU A 958 -0.91 -22.35 -30.61
C LEU A 958 -2.14 -22.27 -31.52
N ASN A 959 -3.34 -22.46 -30.97
CA ASN A 959 -4.59 -22.40 -31.73
C ASN A 959 -4.86 -20.99 -32.26
N LYS A 960 -4.60 -19.93 -31.48
CA LYS A 960 -4.70 -18.54 -31.98
C LYS A 960 -3.67 -18.23 -33.06
N SER A 961 -2.52 -18.90 -33.04
CA SER A 961 -1.48 -18.78 -34.06
C SER A 961 -1.77 -19.57 -35.33
N GLY A 962 -2.90 -20.30 -35.39
CA GLY A 962 -3.31 -21.09 -36.56
C GLY A 962 -2.76 -22.51 -36.60
N ALA A 963 -2.11 -22.98 -35.52
CA ALA A 963 -1.67 -24.35 -35.37
C ALA A 963 -2.81 -25.22 -34.80
N ARG A 964 -2.82 -26.52 -35.11
CA ARG A 964 -3.76 -27.47 -34.46
C ARG A 964 -3.11 -28.06 -33.22
N ALA A 965 -3.56 -27.63 -32.06
CA ALA A 965 -3.06 -28.09 -30.77
C ALA A 965 -4.18 -28.60 -29.85
N ALA A 966 -3.87 -29.64 -29.09
CA ALA A 966 -4.76 -30.23 -28.09
C ALA A 966 -4.01 -30.52 -26.80
N GLU A 967 -4.69 -30.47 -25.66
CA GLU A 967 -4.13 -30.87 -24.37
C GLU A 967 -4.17 -32.40 -24.22
N TRP A 968 -3.14 -32.92 -23.58
CA TRP A 968 -2.94 -34.33 -23.29
C TRP A 968 -2.53 -34.50 -21.83
N HIS A 969 -2.80 -35.67 -21.25
CA HIS A 969 -2.43 -35.98 -19.88
C HIS A 969 -1.87 -37.39 -19.71
N ALA A 970 -1.07 -37.54 -18.65
CA ALA A 970 -0.57 -38.81 -18.12
C ALA A 970 -1.27 -39.07 -16.77
N GLY A 971 -2.30 -39.93 -16.78
CA GLY A 971 -3.13 -40.16 -15.58
C GLY A 971 -3.71 -38.85 -15.03
N SER A 972 -3.73 -38.69 -13.70
CA SER A 972 -4.07 -37.41 -13.03
C SER A 972 -2.85 -36.56 -12.68
N ALA A 973 -1.65 -37.01 -13.03
CA ALA A 973 -0.38 -36.50 -12.50
C ALA A 973 0.25 -35.39 -13.34
N HIS A 974 0.11 -35.44 -14.68
CA HIS A 974 0.79 -34.48 -15.55
C HIS A 974 -0.04 -34.14 -16.80
N ALA A 975 0.09 -32.90 -17.27
CA ALA A 975 -0.63 -32.38 -18.44
C ALA A 975 0.31 -31.54 -19.33
N PHE A 976 0.11 -31.62 -20.64
CA PHE A 976 0.93 -30.96 -21.65
C PHE A 976 0.13 -30.72 -22.93
N THR A 977 0.68 -30.00 -23.90
CA THR A 977 0.02 -29.72 -25.19
C THR A 977 0.74 -30.43 -26.32
N VAL A 978 0.00 -30.97 -27.29
CA VAL A 978 0.55 -31.55 -28.51
C VAL A 978 0.09 -30.74 -29.71
N VAL A 979 1.04 -30.35 -30.58
CA VAL A 979 0.78 -29.65 -31.84
C VAL A 979 1.07 -30.58 -33.02
N GLY A 980 0.16 -30.63 -33.98
CA GLY A 980 0.37 -31.40 -35.23
C GLY A 980 0.21 -32.92 -35.11
N GLY A 981 -0.47 -33.44 -34.08
CA GLY A 981 -0.79 -34.87 -33.94
C GLY A 981 -1.77 -35.41 -35.00
N PRO A 982 -2.13 -36.70 -35.03
CA PRO A 982 -3.07 -37.25 -36.02
C PRO A 982 -4.47 -36.59 -35.96
N THR A 983 -5.22 -36.67 -37.06
CA THR A 983 -6.61 -36.18 -37.16
C THR A 983 -7.61 -37.31 -36.93
N GLY A 984 -8.64 -37.10 -36.10
CA GLY A 984 -9.67 -38.10 -35.78
C GLY A 984 -9.60 -38.61 -34.32
N PRO A 985 -10.39 -39.63 -33.93
CA PRO A 985 -10.32 -40.23 -32.60
C PRO A 985 -8.96 -40.91 -32.40
N VAL A 986 -8.14 -40.32 -31.53
CA VAL A 986 -6.77 -40.77 -31.27
C VAL A 986 -6.77 -41.71 -30.07
N LYS A 987 -6.20 -42.92 -30.24
CA LYS A 987 -6.05 -43.88 -29.14
C LYS A 987 -4.96 -43.42 -28.16
N PRO A 988 -5.02 -43.84 -26.89
CA PRO A 988 -3.92 -43.66 -25.95
C PRO A 988 -2.60 -44.19 -26.53
N THR A 989 -1.51 -43.47 -26.31
CA THR A 989 -0.15 -43.86 -26.74
C THR A 989 0.81 -43.73 -25.57
N VAL A 990 1.81 -44.60 -25.48
CA VAL A 990 2.79 -44.57 -24.39
C VAL A 990 3.89 -43.54 -24.69
N ASP A 991 4.39 -43.53 -25.92
CA ASP A 991 5.63 -42.83 -26.29
C ASP A 991 5.55 -42.04 -27.60
N PHE A 992 4.39 -42.00 -28.28
CA PHE A 992 4.20 -41.33 -29.57
C PHE A 992 5.13 -41.85 -30.69
N SER A 993 5.63 -43.09 -30.58
CA SER A 993 6.54 -43.67 -31.58
C SER A 993 5.83 -44.08 -32.88
N GLU A 994 4.50 -44.08 -32.92
CA GLU A 994 3.75 -44.53 -34.10
C GLU A 994 3.92 -43.55 -35.28
N PRO A 995 3.93 -44.04 -36.54
CA PRO A 995 4.20 -43.20 -37.71
C PRO A 995 3.28 -41.98 -37.87
N ALA A 996 2.06 -42.05 -37.32
CA ALA A 996 1.08 -40.97 -37.33
C ALA A 996 1.53 -39.71 -36.57
N TRP A 997 2.54 -39.82 -35.70
CA TRP A 997 3.09 -38.74 -34.88
C TRP A 997 4.38 -38.14 -35.45
N ALA A 998 4.86 -38.60 -36.61
CA ALA A 998 6.17 -38.23 -37.15
C ALA A 998 6.39 -36.71 -37.40
N SER A 999 5.30 -35.93 -37.50
CA SER A 999 5.32 -34.47 -37.65
C SER A 999 4.86 -33.70 -36.41
N ALA A 1000 4.48 -34.41 -35.34
CA ALA A 1000 3.94 -33.83 -34.12
C ALA A 1000 5.04 -33.39 -33.15
N TRP A 1001 4.74 -32.36 -32.38
CA TRP A 1001 5.61 -31.84 -31.32
C TRP A 1001 4.85 -31.74 -30.01
N VAL A 1002 5.53 -32.01 -28.91
CA VAL A 1002 5.03 -31.82 -27.56
C VAL A 1002 5.53 -30.48 -27.04
N VAL A 1003 4.63 -29.74 -26.39
CA VAL A 1003 4.87 -28.46 -25.72
C VAL A 1003 4.50 -28.66 -24.25
N ASP A 1004 5.52 -28.75 -23.40
CA ASP A 1004 5.39 -28.87 -21.96
C ASP A 1004 6.20 -27.76 -21.29
N PRO A 1005 5.61 -26.56 -21.12
CA PRO A 1005 6.28 -25.46 -20.46
C PRO A 1005 6.63 -25.77 -18.99
N TRP A 1006 5.85 -26.63 -18.32
CA TRP A 1006 6.07 -26.98 -16.91
C TRP A 1006 7.40 -27.73 -16.73
N ALA A 1007 7.72 -28.65 -17.63
CA ALA A 1007 9.02 -29.34 -17.65
C ALA A 1007 10.11 -28.59 -18.47
N ASP A 1008 9.79 -27.43 -19.04
CA ASP A 1008 10.63 -26.68 -19.99
C ASP A 1008 11.00 -27.46 -21.27
N ILE A 1009 10.06 -28.25 -21.80
CA ILE A 1009 10.26 -29.12 -22.96
C ILE A 1009 9.45 -28.63 -24.17
N ALA A 1010 10.13 -28.52 -25.32
CA ALA A 1010 9.54 -28.45 -26.64
C ALA A 1010 10.32 -29.39 -27.56
N CYS A 1011 9.73 -30.52 -27.96
CA CYS A 1011 10.46 -31.56 -28.69
C CYS A 1011 9.57 -32.33 -29.67
N PRO A 1012 10.16 -33.08 -30.63
CA PRO A 1012 9.41 -34.05 -31.41
C PRO A 1012 8.69 -35.04 -30.50
N ALA A 1013 7.44 -35.39 -30.82
CA ALA A 1013 6.63 -36.23 -29.95
C ALA A 1013 7.28 -37.58 -29.57
N PRO A 1014 7.95 -38.33 -30.48
CA PRO A 1014 8.64 -39.59 -30.14
C PRO A 1014 9.80 -39.45 -29.14
N GLU A 1015 10.36 -38.25 -28.97
CA GLU A 1015 11.50 -38.01 -28.07
C GLU A 1015 11.06 -37.59 -26.66
N TYR A 1016 9.76 -37.32 -26.48
CA TYR A 1016 9.24 -36.67 -25.29
C TYR A 1016 9.51 -37.47 -24.01
N MET A 1017 9.36 -38.80 -24.03
CA MET A 1017 9.60 -39.64 -22.85
C MET A 1017 11.06 -39.58 -22.39
N THR A 1018 12.00 -39.56 -23.34
CA THR A 1018 13.43 -39.45 -23.04
C THR A 1018 13.76 -38.09 -22.44
N GLN A 1019 13.20 -37.01 -23.00
CA GLN A 1019 13.44 -35.66 -22.50
C GLN A 1019 12.79 -35.42 -21.13
N LEU A 1020 11.57 -35.93 -20.91
CA LEU A 1020 10.87 -35.82 -19.63
C LEU A 1020 11.62 -36.56 -18.51
N ARG A 1021 12.13 -37.77 -18.78
CA ARG A 1021 12.97 -38.50 -17.83
C ARG A 1021 14.27 -37.75 -17.51
N ALA A 1022 14.91 -37.16 -18.52
CA ALA A 1022 16.12 -36.36 -18.32
C ALA A 1022 15.84 -35.09 -17.50
N ALA A 1023 14.70 -34.43 -17.70
CA ALA A 1023 14.28 -33.27 -16.93
C ALA A 1023 14.06 -33.62 -15.44
N MET A 1024 13.38 -34.73 -15.15
CA MET A 1024 13.18 -35.20 -13.77
C MET A 1024 14.52 -35.53 -13.09
N ALA A 1025 15.41 -36.26 -13.76
CA ALA A 1025 16.74 -36.58 -13.22
C ALA A 1025 17.58 -35.33 -12.93
N LYS A 1026 17.47 -34.31 -13.80
CA LYS A 1026 18.12 -33.01 -13.60
C LYS A 1026 17.56 -32.29 -12.37
N TRP A 1027 16.24 -32.29 -12.19
CA TRP A 1027 15.59 -31.65 -11.05
C TRP A 1027 15.93 -32.35 -9.73
N ASP A 1028 15.94 -33.68 -9.70
CA ASP A 1028 16.31 -34.44 -8.51
C ASP A 1028 17.77 -34.20 -8.11
N LYS A 1029 18.69 -34.19 -9.08
CA LYS A 1029 20.10 -33.82 -8.85
C LYS A 1029 20.26 -32.38 -8.34
N ALA A 1030 19.37 -31.47 -8.75
CA ALA A 1030 19.33 -30.09 -8.28
C ALA A 1030 18.63 -29.93 -6.91
N GLY A 1031 18.18 -31.03 -6.30
CA GLY A 1031 17.50 -31.01 -5.00
C GLY A 1031 16.06 -30.53 -5.06
N TRP A 1032 15.46 -30.39 -6.25
CA TRP A 1032 14.08 -29.94 -6.40
C TRP A 1032 13.13 -30.97 -5.80
N LYS A 1033 11.99 -30.47 -5.33
CA LYS A 1033 10.90 -31.27 -4.80
C LYS A 1033 9.61 -30.97 -5.55
N ILE A 1034 8.85 -32.02 -5.84
CA ILE A 1034 7.50 -31.91 -6.39
C ILE A 1034 6.50 -32.02 -5.25
N ARG A 1035 5.54 -31.09 -5.23
CA ARG A 1035 4.41 -31.06 -4.29
C ARG A 1035 3.17 -31.58 -4.98
N GLU A 1036 2.97 -32.88 -4.90
CA GLU A 1036 1.81 -33.58 -5.48
C GLU A 1036 1.03 -34.28 -4.35
N GLY A 1037 -0.24 -33.93 -4.17
CA GLY A 1037 -1.08 -34.51 -3.12
C GLY A 1037 -0.47 -34.36 -1.72
N ILE A 1038 -0.31 -35.47 -1.00
CA ILE A 1038 0.25 -35.55 0.36
C ILE A 1038 1.79 -35.57 0.40
N LYS A 1039 2.48 -35.83 -0.71
CA LYS A 1039 3.96 -35.88 -0.75
C LYS A 1039 4.50 -34.46 -1.01
N ARG A 1040 4.67 -33.66 0.05
CA ARG A 1040 5.16 -32.27 -0.03
C ARG A 1040 6.64 -32.13 -0.46
N ASN A 1041 7.42 -33.22 -0.36
CA ASN A 1041 8.83 -33.27 -0.72
C ASN A 1041 9.14 -34.47 -1.64
N MET A 1042 8.27 -34.76 -2.61
CA MET A 1042 8.47 -35.89 -3.52
C MET A 1042 9.72 -35.65 -4.38
N SER A 1043 10.59 -36.66 -4.47
CA SER A 1043 11.68 -36.64 -5.44
C SER A 1043 11.10 -36.66 -6.86
N PRO A 1044 11.59 -35.85 -7.79
CA PRO A 1044 11.25 -35.98 -9.21
C PRO A 1044 11.57 -37.38 -9.79
N MET A 1045 12.43 -38.15 -9.13
CA MET A 1045 12.82 -39.53 -9.48
C MET A 1045 12.05 -40.59 -8.67
N ASP A 1046 10.97 -40.23 -7.98
CA ASP A 1046 10.09 -41.18 -7.27
C ASP A 1046 9.58 -42.25 -8.27
N PRO A 1047 9.69 -43.56 -7.94
CA PRO A 1047 9.37 -44.63 -8.89
C PRO A 1047 7.91 -44.64 -9.38
N ASP A 1048 6.95 -44.35 -8.49
CA ASP A 1048 5.52 -44.33 -8.83
C ASP A 1048 5.19 -43.11 -9.70
N TRP A 1049 5.83 -41.98 -9.39
CA TRP A 1049 5.78 -40.77 -10.19
C TRP A 1049 6.33 -41.01 -11.61
N LEU A 1050 7.53 -41.57 -11.72
CA LEU A 1050 8.16 -41.86 -13.02
C LEU A 1050 7.38 -42.91 -13.81
N ASP A 1051 6.79 -43.92 -13.16
CA ASP A 1051 5.94 -44.89 -13.84
C ASP A 1051 4.72 -44.19 -14.48
N THR A 1052 4.06 -43.31 -13.72
CA THR A 1052 2.91 -42.54 -14.20
C THR A 1052 3.29 -41.61 -15.36
N LEU A 1053 4.42 -40.92 -15.26
CA LEU A 1053 4.85 -39.95 -16.28
C LEU A 1053 5.38 -40.64 -17.54
N ILE A 1054 6.10 -41.76 -17.42
CA ILE A 1054 6.84 -42.36 -18.53
C ILE A 1054 6.15 -43.60 -19.09
N ASN A 1055 5.71 -44.52 -18.23
CA ASN A 1055 5.28 -45.85 -18.66
C ASN A 1055 3.76 -45.95 -18.88
N GLN A 1056 2.96 -45.08 -18.25
CA GLN A 1056 1.51 -45.09 -18.41
C GLN A 1056 1.04 -44.43 -19.73
N PRO A 1057 -0.04 -44.92 -20.36
CA PRO A 1057 -0.58 -44.33 -21.59
C PRO A 1057 -1.00 -42.87 -21.44
N LYS A 1058 -0.65 -42.04 -22.43
CA LYS A 1058 -1.03 -40.64 -22.58
C LYS A 1058 -2.34 -40.53 -23.35
N GLN A 1059 -3.24 -39.66 -22.91
CA GLN A 1059 -4.60 -39.52 -23.47
C GLN A 1059 -4.97 -38.05 -23.70
N PRO A 1060 -5.79 -37.72 -24.72
CA PRO A 1060 -6.24 -36.35 -24.96
C PRO A 1060 -7.33 -35.94 -23.95
N TYR A 1061 -7.34 -34.66 -23.56
CA TYR A 1061 -8.46 -34.09 -22.81
C TYR A 1061 -9.72 -34.02 -23.68
N GLY A 1062 -10.67 -34.93 -23.44
CA GLY A 1062 -12.05 -34.83 -23.93
C GLY A 1062 -12.25 -35.06 -25.43
N SER A 1063 -12.12 -36.30 -25.90
CA SER A 1063 -12.92 -36.80 -27.03
C SER A 1063 -14.17 -37.52 -26.49
N GLN A 1064 -15.14 -36.77 -26.01
CA GLN A 1064 -16.54 -37.21 -25.89
C GLN A 1064 -17.44 -35.98 -26.04
N MET A 1065 -17.91 -35.75 -27.27
CA MET A 1065 -19.26 -35.22 -27.44
C MET A 1065 -20.20 -36.33 -26.98
N ASP A 1066 -20.64 -36.29 -25.73
CA ASP A 1066 -21.85 -37.00 -25.32
C ASP A 1066 -22.70 -36.06 -24.47
N THR A 1067 -23.85 -35.71 -25.05
CA THR A 1067 -25.00 -35.14 -24.37
C THR A 1067 -25.37 -36.03 -23.18
N VAL A 1068 -25.07 -35.59 -21.95
CA VAL A 1068 -25.65 -36.18 -20.74
C VAL A 1068 -26.22 -35.05 -19.89
N THR A 1069 -27.55 -35.08 -19.82
CA THR A 1069 -28.47 -34.46 -18.86
C THR A 1069 -27.83 -34.19 -17.49
N PRO A 1070 -28.13 -33.07 -16.80
CA PRO A 1070 -27.54 -32.75 -15.51
C PRO A 1070 -27.78 -33.89 -14.51
N VAL A 1071 -26.74 -34.68 -14.25
CA VAL A 1071 -26.72 -35.58 -13.10
C VAL A 1071 -26.35 -34.71 -11.91
N ILE A 1072 -27.38 -34.30 -11.18
CA ILE A 1072 -27.25 -33.95 -9.77
C ILE A 1072 -26.52 -35.14 -9.12
N ALA A 1073 -25.25 -34.95 -8.75
CA ALA A 1073 -24.58 -35.88 -7.87
C ALA A 1073 -25.38 -35.88 -6.55
N ARG A 1074 -26.20 -36.91 -6.37
CA ARG A 1074 -26.80 -37.23 -5.08
C ARG A 1074 -25.64 -37.41 -4.11
N LEU A 1075 -25.59 -36.54 -3.10
CA LEU A 1075 -24.88 -36.80 -1.86
C LEU A 1075 -25.16 -38.26 -1.47
N PRO A 1076 -24.14 -39.08 -1.14
CA PRO A 1076 -24.41 -40.32 -0.43
C PRO A 1076 -25.23 -39.95 0.81
N LEU A 1077 -26.36 -40.64 0.98
CA LEU A 1077 -27.28 -40.45 2.09
C LEU A 1077 -26.49 -40.41 3.40
N ARG A 1078 -26.63 -39.30 4.14
CA ARG A 1078 -26.17 -39.20 5.53
C ARG A 1078 -26.79 -40.37 6.30
N PRO A 1079 -26.01 -41.16 7.06
CA PRO A 1079 -26.59 -42.04 8.05
C PRO A 1079 -27.37 -41.18 9.05
N ALA A 1080 -28.66 -41.47 9.28
CA ALA A 1080 -29.57 -40.67 10.10
C ALA A 1080 -29.22 -40.65 11.62
N HIS A 1081 -28.06 -41.18 12.01
CA HIS A 1081 -27.70 -41.47 13.41
C HIS A 1081 -26.25 -41.09 13.76
N THR A 1082 -25.71 -39.98 13.23
CA THR A 1082 -24.34 -39.51 13.53
C THR A 1082 -24.35 -38.14 14.21
N VAL A 1083 -23.65 -38.02 15.34
CA VAL A 1083 -23.41 -36.78 16.09
C VAL A 1083 -22.08 -36.17 15.63
N GLN A 1084 -22.12 -34.94 15.13
CA GLN A 1084 -20.91 -34.24 14.68
C GLN A 1084 -20.24 -33.51 15.84
N VAL A 1085 -18.93 -33.63 15.95
CA VAL A 1085 -18.08 -32.94 16.93
C VAL A 1085 -17.36 -31.78 16.21
N PRO A 1086 -17.71 -30.53 16.52
CA PRO A 1086 -17.09 -29.35 15.92
C PRO A 1086 -15.60 -29.22 16.27
N MET A 1087 -14.88 -28.43 15.48
CA MET A 1087 -13.48 -28.09 15.76
C MET A 1087 -13.35 -27.36 17.09
N GLY A 1088 -12.42 -27.82 17.93
CA GLY A 1088 -12.18 -27.27 19.26
C GLY A 1088 -13.16 -27.73 20.34
N GLU A 1089 -14.01 -28.72 20.07
CA GLU A 1089 -14.99 -29.25 21.01
C GLU A 1089 -14.76 -30.75 21.31
N SER A 1090 -15.35 -31.23 22.41
CA SER A 1090 -15.41 -32.64 22.78
C SER A 1090 -16.84 -33.06 23.07
N THR A 1091 -17.24 -34.26 22.62
CA THR A 1091 -18.57 -34.80 22.88
C THR A 1091 -18.50 -36.22 23.41
N THR A 1092 -19.23 -36.49 24.51
CA THR A 1092 -19.38 -37.82 25.12
C THR A 1092 -20.79 -38.35 24.93
N LEU A 1093 -20.93 -39.61 24.50
CA LEU A 1093 -22.18 -40.34 24.45
C LEU A 1093 -22.16 -41.50 25.46
N ASN A 1094 -23.22 -41.61 26.26
CA ASN A 1094 -23.45 -42.70 27.21
C ASN A 1094 -24.66 -43.54 26.77
N ALA A 1095 -24.51 -44.88 26.74
CA ALA A 1095 -25.52 -45.88 26.38
C ALA A 1095 -26.27 -45.65 25.05
N SER A 1096 -25.70 -44.85 24.14
CA SER A 1096 -26.29 -44.49 22.84
C SER A 1096 -25.80 -45.40 21.72
N ASN A 1097 -26.62 -45.65 20.70
CA ASN A 1097 -26.22 -46.35 19.46
C ASN A 1097 -25.80 -45.38 18.32
N LYS A 1098 -25.78 -44.07 18.57
CA LYS A 1098 -25.37 -43.08 17.56
C LYS A 1098 -23.86 -43.09 17.33
N ALA A 1099 -23.42 -42.79 16.12
CA ALA A 1099 -21.99 -42.63 15.80
C ALA A 1099 -21.50 -41.21 16.17
N LEU A 1100 -20.22 -41.06 16.48
CA LEU A 1100 -19.54 -39.77 16.65
C LEU A 1100 -18.67 -39.46 15.43
N SER A 1101 -18.69 -38.24 14.91
CA SER A 1101 -17.94 -37.90 13.69
C SER A 1101 -17.30 -36.52 13.78
N THR A 1102 -16.11 -36.38 13.20
CA THR A 1102 -15.51 -35.07 12.95
C THR A 1102 -14.79 -35.04 11.59
N ARG A 1103 -14.60 -33.85 11.04
CA ARG A 1103 -14.09 -33.58 9.68
C ARG A 1103 -13.15 -32.36 9.71
N SER A 1104 -12.45 -32.11 8.60
CA SER A 1104 -11.50 -30.99 8.44
C SER A 1104 -10.24 -31.12 9.30
N LEU A 1105 -9.76 -32.36 9.51
CA LEU A 1105 -8.48 -32.63 10.17
C LEU A 1105 -7.31 -32.38 9.20
N THR A 1106 -7.02 -31.11 8.89
CA THR A 1106 -5.84 -30.72 8.10
C THR A 1106 -4.59 -30.66 8.98
N ASP A 1107 -4.44 -29.60 9.76
CA ASP A 1107 -3.40 -29.44 10.80
C ASP A 1107 -3.92 -29.87 12.19
N CYS A 1108 -5.23 -30.10 12.29
CA CYS A 1108 -5.92 -30.56 13.50
C CYS A 1108 -5.78 -32.08 13.68
N SER A 1109 -6.06 -32.57 14.89
CA SER A 1109 -6.15 -34.00 15.19
C SER A 1109 -7.44 -34.32 15.92
N ALA A 1110 -7.84 -35.59 15.91
CA ALA A 1110 -9.01 -36.06 16.64
C ALA A 1110 -8.66 -37.25 17.51
N ILE A 1111 -9.16 -37.27 18.75
CA ILE A 1111 -8.95 -38.38 19.67
C ILE A 1111 -10.28 -38.92 20.17
N ALA A 1112 -10.47 -40.23 20.07
CA ALA A 1112 -11.63 -40.94 20.57
C ALA A 1112 -11.22 -41.90 21.69
N VAL A 1113 -11.99 -41.92 22.78
CA VAL A 1113 -11.82 -42.83 23.93
C VAL A 1113 -13.13 -43.58 24.15
N LEU A 1114 -13.08 -44.91 24.06
CA LEU A 1114 -14.23 -45.81 24.15
C LEU A 1114 -14.04 -46.76 25.36
N THR A 1115 -15.02 -46.81 26.27
CA THR A 1115 -14.93 -47.60 27.51
C THR A 1115 -16.24 -48.34 27.80
N ASP A 1116 -16.20 -49.23 28.80
CA ASP A 1116 -17.36 -49.98 29.31
C ASP A 1116 -17.98 -50.89 28.24
N TRP A 1117 -17.20 -51.85 27.75
CA TRP A 1117 -17.66 -52.84 26.78
C TRP A 1117 -18.64 -53.84 27.42
N ASP A 1118 -19.86 -53.95 26.90
CA ASP A 1118 -20.90 -54.85 27.42
C ASP A 1118 -20.97 -56.23 26.72
N GLY A 1119 -20.01 -56.52 25.84
CA GLY A 1119 -20.04 -57.69 24.95
C GLY A 1119 -20.49 -57.38 23.53
N THR A 1120 -21.17 -56.25 23.31
CA THR A 1120 -21.69 -55.84 21.99
C THR A 1120 -21.39 -54.38 21.61
N ARG A 1121 -21.27 -53.47 22.59
CA ARG A 1121 -21.01 -52.04 22.36
C ARG A 1121 -20.26 -51.40 23.54
N TYR A 1122 -19.54 -50.32 23.25
CA TYR A 1122 -18.95 -49.45 24.26
C TYR A 1122 -20.03 -48.53 24.82
N GLN A 1123 -20.34 -48.65 26.13
CA GLN A 1123 -21.37 -47.82 26.74
C GLN A 1123 -20.97 -46.34 26.76
N THR A 1124 -19.69 -46.02 26.92
CA THR A 1124 -19.22 -44.63 26.97
C THR A 1124 -18.21 -44.37 25.85
N ARG A 1125 -18.47 -43.34 25.05
CA ARG A 1125 -17.64 -42.96 23.90
C ARG A 1125 -17.48 -41.45 23.84
N THR A 1126 -16.24 -40.99 23.89
CA THR A 1126 -15.88 -39.56 23.79
C THR A 1126 -15.07 -39.33 22.53
N LEU A 1127 -15.41 -38.32 21.73
CA LEU A 1127 -14.62 -37.86 20.59
C LEU A 1127 -14.27 -36.38 20.77
N MET A 1128 -12.99 -36.03 20.62
CA MET A 1128 -12.45 -34.68 20.74
C MET A 1128 -11.81 -34.24 19.43
N HIS A 1129 -12.02 -32.99 19.01
CA HIS A 1129 -11.34 -32.38 17.88
C HIS A 1129 -10.35 -31.32 18.37
N LEU A 1130 -9.06 -31.62 18.28
CA LEU A 1130 -7.95 -30.77 18.72
C LEU A 1130 -7.53 -29.80 17.60
N THR A 1131 -7.87 -28.52 17.75
CA THR A 1131 -7.52 -27.48 16.77
C THR A 1131 -6.01 -27.28 16.70
N GLY A 1132 -5.44 -27.33 15.48
CA GLY A 1132 -3.99 -27.23 15.28
C GLY A 1132 -3.20 -28.34 15.97
N SER A 1133 -3.87 -29.42 16.38
CA SER A 1133 -3.28 -30.50 17.17
C SER A 1133 -2.66 -30.02 18.48
N ASN A 1134 -3.20 -28.96 19.11
CA ASN A 1134 -2.67 -28.38 20.35
C ASN A 1134 -3.59 -28.68 21.55
N LEU A 1135 -3.05 -29.13 22.68
CA LEU A 1135 -3.85 -29.40 23.89
C LEU A 1135 -4.21 -28.17 24.73
N GLU A 1136 -3.32 -27.18 24.77
CA GLU A 1136 -3.47 -25.98 25.61
C GLU A 1136 -4.52 -25.01 25.08
N LEU A 1137 -4.57 -24.85 23.76
CA LEU A 1137 -5.44 -23.88 23.08
C LEU A 1137 -6.42 -24.55 22.08
N GLY A 1138 -6.28 -25.86 21.83
CA GLY A 1138 -7.01 -26.53 20.76
C GLY A 1138 -8.33 -27.19 21.17
N LEU A 1139 -8.68 -27.23 22.45
CA LEU A 1139 -10.00 -27.62 22.98
C LEU A 1139 -10.58 -26.52 23.87
N ARG A 1140 -11.89 -26.33 23.78
CA ARG A 1140 -12.66 -25.42 24.64
C ARG A 1140 -13.13 -26.15 25.90
N GLY A 1141 -13.05 -25.48 27.04
CA GLY A 1141 -13.45 -26.03 28.34
C GLY A 1141 -12.25 -26.44 29.20
N ASN A 1142 -12.51 -27.20 30.27
CA ASN A 1142 -11.46 -27.65 31.18
C ASN A 1142 -10.80 -28.92 30.63
N THR A 1143 -9.80 -28.73 29.76
CA THR A 1143 -9.08 -29.82 29.09
C THR A 1143 -8.41 -30.78 30.08
N GLN A 1144 -7.85 -30.28 31.19
CA GLN A 1144 -7.21 -31.15 32.20
C GLN A 1144 -8.23 -32.08 32.86
N ALA A 1145 -9.34 -31.54 33.35
CA ALA A 1145 -10.38 -32.33 34.01
C ALA A 1145 -10.98 -33.39 33.06
N LEU A 1146 -11.13 -33.06 31.77
CA LEU A 1146 -11.58 -33.98 30.75
C LEU A 1146 -10.56 -35.12 30.52
N LEU A 1147 -9.27 -34.79 30.39
CA LEU A 1147 -8.22 -35.79 30.20
C LEU A 1147 -8.09 -36.71 31.42
N ASP A 1148 -8.16 -36.17 32.65
CA ASP A 1148 -8.15 -36.95 33.89
C ASP A 1148 -9.34 -37.92 33.97
N GLN A 1149 -10.54 -37.45 33.57
CA GLN A 1149 -11.74 -38.28 33.51
C GLN A 1149 -11.60 -39.42 32.50
N LEU A 1150 -11.08 -39.15 31.30
CA LEU A 1150 -10.86 -40.16 30.25
C LEU A 1150 -9.76 -41.16 30.62
N GLN A 1151 -8.74 -40.70 31.34
CA GLN A 1151 -7.68 -41.56 31.86
C GLN A 1151 -8.25 -42.55 32.89
N ALA A 1152 -9.09 -42.07 33.81
CA ALA A 1152 -9.73 -42.89 34.84
C ALA A 1152 -10.73 -43.91 34.27
N SER A 1153 -11.46 -43.54 33.20
CA SER A 1153 -12.46 -44.43 32.57
C SER A 1153 -11.84 -45.66 31.90
N LEU A 1154 -10.55 -45.62 31.57
CA LEU A 1154 -9.82 -46.74 30.96
C LEU A 1154 -9.38 -47.83 31.96
N SER A 1155 -9.72 -47.68 33.25
CA SER A 1155 -9.33 -48.62 34.33
C SER A 1155 -9.86 -50.06 34.13
N ASN A 1156 -10.98 -50.23 33.44
CA ASN A 1156 -11.59 -51.53 33.14
C ASN A 1156 -11.35 -51.99 31.69
N GLY A 1157 -10.36 -51.42 31.00
CA GLY A 1157 -10.12 -51.64 29.58
C GLY A 1157 -10.90 -50.70 28.66
N GLY A 1158 -10.56 -50.68 27.37
CA GLY A 1158 -11.15 -49.75 26.42
C GLY A 1158 -10.44 -49.69 25.06
N HIS A 1159 -10.81 -48.72 24.22
CA HIS A 1159 -10.17 -48.46 22.93
C HIS A 1159 -9.92 -46.96 22.76
N VAL A 1160 -8.66 -46.59 22.57
CA VAL A 1160 -8.24 -45.21 22.29
C VAL A 1160 -7.79 -45.10 20.83
N ILE A 1161 -8.35 -44.13 20.10
CA ILE A 1161 -8.08 -43.90 18.68
C ILE A 1161 -7.60 -42.46 18.51
N LEU A 1162 -6.38 -42.25 18.02
CA LEU A 1162 -5.89 -40.92 17.65
C LEU A 1162 -5.72 -40.83 16.14
N VAL A 1163 -6.38 -39.84 15.54
CA VAL A 1163 -6.32 -39.53 14.11
C VAL A 1163 -5.60 -38.20 13.92
N GLY A 1164 -4.37 -38.26 13.45
CA GLY A 1164 -3.62 -37.09 13.02
C GLY A 1164 -4.17 -36.54 11.71
N GLY A 1165 -4.30 -35.22 11.63
CA GLY A 1165 -4.67 -34.57 10.37
C GLY A 1165 -3.64 -34.81 9.29
N ILE A 1166 -4.04 -34.56 8.05
CA ILE A 1166 -3.26 -34.94 6.86
C ILE A 1166 -1.94 -34.17 6.72
N ASN A 1167 -1.74 -33.09 7.48
CA ASN A 1167 -0.48 -32.35 7.54
C ASN A 1167 0.45 -32.82 8.69
N SER A 1168 -0.07 -33.65 9.59
CA SER A 1168 0.65 -34.24 10.75
C SER A 1168 0.82 -35.77 10.61
N ASP A 1169 0.59 -36.33 9.42
CA ASP A 1169 0.56 -37.77 9.14
C ASP A 1169 1.95 -38.45 9.08
N SER A 1170 3.03 -37.70 9.28
CA SER A 1170 4.39 -38.23 9.36
C SER A 1170 4.64 -38.87 10.73
N LEU A 1171 5.58 -39.82 10.80
CA LEU A 1171 5.92 -40.45 12.08
C LEU A 1171 6.39 -39.41 13.11
N GLN A 1172 7.14 -38.39 12.66
CA GLN A 1172 7.56 -37.28 13.51
C GLN A 1172 6.41 -36.34 13.86
N GLY A 1173 5.52 -36.00 12.92
CA GLY A 1173 4.37 -35.13 13.19
C GLY A 1173 3.38 -35.76 14.18
N MET A 1174 3.21 -37.08 14.08
CA MET A 1174 2.45 -37.87 15.04
C MET A 1174 3.17 -37.93 16.39
N ALA A 1175 4.48 -38.16 16.43
CA ALA A 1175 5.27 -38.10 17.68
C ALA A 1175 5.18 -36.71 18.34
N THR A 1176 5.31 -35.62 17.59
CA THR A 1176 5.14 -34.25 18.09
C THR A 1176 3.73 -34.01 18.63
N THR A 1177 2.70 -34.57 18.00
CA THR A 1177 1.31 -34.46 18.48
C THR A 1177 1.11 -35.24 19.79
N ILE A 1178 1.75 -36.40 19.95
CA ILE A 1178 1.65 -37.23 21.17
C ILE A 1178 2.50 -36.66 22.32
N GLY A 1179 3.70 -36.15 22.02
CA GLY A 1179 4.71 -35.71 22.98
C GLY A 1179 4.50 -34.32 23.57
N GLN A 1180 3.33 -33.71 23.33
CA GLN A 1180 3.01 -32.40 23.89
C GLN A 1180 3.03 -32.42 25.41
N SER A 1181 3.73 -31.45 25.98
CA SER A 1181 3.74 -31.23 27.43
C SER A 1181 2.58 -30.31 27.81
N PHE A 1182 1.76 -30.73 28.78
CA PHE A 1182 0.66 -29.96 29.32
C PHE A 1182 0.64 -30.10 30.84
N GLN A 1183 0.72 -28.97 31.56
CA GLN A 1183 0.84 -28.89 33.02
C GLN A 1183 1.92 -29.80 33.64
N GLY A 1184 3.07 -29.94 32.98
CA GLY A 1184 4.20 -30.73 33.46
C GLY A 1184 4.12 -32.24 33.19
N GLY A 1185 3.08 -32.72 32.50
CA GLY A 1185 2.95 -34.12 32.04
C GLY A 1185 2.76 -34.22 30.51
N GLN A 1186 2.66 -35.44 29.98
CA GLN A 1186 2.38 -35.70 28.56
C GLN A 1186 1.05 -36.46 28.40
N PRO A 1187 -0.11 -35.80 28.62
CA PRO A 1187 -1.37 -36.52 28.83
C PRO A 1187 -1.91 -37.26 27.60
N LEU A 1188 -1.61 -36.82 26.37
CA LEU A 1188 -1.95 -37.60 25.16
C LEU A 1188 -1.11 -38.87 25.05
N ARG A 1189 0.18 -38.80 25.37
CA ARG A 1189 1.04 -39.97 25.48
C ARG A 1189 0.51 -40.91 26.55
N ASP A 1190 0.12 -40.39 27.71
CA ASP A 1190 -0.36 -41.21 28.81
C ASP A 1190 -1.65 -41.96 28.41
N LEU A 1191 -2.61 -41.30 27.75
CA LEU A 1191 -3.83 -41.93 27.23
C LEU A 1191 -3.57 -43.03 26.19
N LEU A 1192 -2.49 -42.91 25.42
CA LEU A 1192 -2.15 -43.83 24.35
C LEU A 1192 -1.09 -44.87 24.77
N GLN A 1193 -0.67 -44.86 26.02
CA GLN A 1193 0.26 -45.86 26.54
C GLN A 1193 -0.41 -47.25 26.60
N ALA A 1194 0.32 -48.28 26.21
CA ALA A 1194 -0.18 -49.65 26.24
C ALA A 1194 -0.53 -50.08 27.68
N ARG A 1195 -1.76 -50.56 27.89
CA ARG A 1195 -2.27 -51.07 29.17
C ARG A 1195 -3.00 -52.39 28.96
N ALA A 1196 -2.99 -53.25 29.97
CA ALA A 1196 -3.75 -54.51 29.92
C ALA A 1196 -5.24 -54.23 29.72
N GLY A 1197 -5.82 -54.73 28.64
CA GLY A 1197 -7.24 -54.52 28.29
C GLY A 1197 -7.55 -53.22 27.52
N VAL A 1198 -6.57 -52.37 27.20
CA VAL A 1198 -6.77 -51.16 26.38
C VAL A 1198 -6.14 -51.32 24.99
N ARG A 1199 -6.95 -51.22 23.94
CA ARG A 1199 -6.49 -51.19 22.55
C ARG A 1199 -6.16 -49.76 22.15
N VAL A 1200 -5.04 -49.55 21.46
CA VAL A 1200 -4.65 -48.24 20.92
C VAL A 1200 -4.61 -48.31 19.40
N THR A 1201 -5.06 -47.26 18.74
CA THR A 1201 -5.02 -47.16 17.28
C THR A 1201 -4.60 -45.76 16.87
N LEU A 1202 -3.51 -45.68 16.09
CA LEU A 1202 -3.08 -44.44 15.47
C LEU A 1202 -3.48 -44.48 14.00
N ALA A 1203 -4.03 -43.38 13.50
CA ALA A 1203 -4.39 -43.23 12.10
C ALA A 1203 -4.17 -41.81 11.61
N SER A 1204 -4.30 -41.60 10.29
CA SER A 1204 -4.37 -40.27 9.70
C SER A 1204 -5.44 -40.18 8.62
N SER A 1205 -6.25 -39.11 8.66
CA SER A 1205 -7.32 -38.83 7.72
C SER A 1205 -7.84 -37.41 7.89
N LEU A 1206 -8.52 -36.84 6.88
CA LEU A 1206 -9.26 -35.57 6.98
C LEU A 1206 -10.46 -35.63 7.95
N GLY A 1207 -10.82 -36.81 8.45
CA GLY A 1207 -11.87 -36.98 9.45
C GLY A 1207 -12.07 -38.43 9.86
N ILE A 1208 -12.84 -38.64 10.93
CA ILE A 1208 -13.17 -39.95 11.47
C ILE A 1208 -14.65 -40.02 11.86
N THR A 1209 -15.26 -41.20 11.70
CA THR A 1209 -16.57 -41.58 12.24
C THR A 1209 -16.41 -42.81 13.13
N VAL A 1210 -16.90 -42.80 14.36
CA VAL A 1210 -16.78 -43.89 15.34
C VAL A 1210 -18.15 -44.43 15.73
N ASN A 1211 -18.36 -45.73 15.57
CA ASN A 1211 -19.62 -46.44 15.83
C ASN A 1211 -19.70 -46.97 17.27
N ALA A 1212 -20.84 -47.55 17.65
CA ALA A 1212 -21.09 -48.01 19.02
C ALA A 1212 -20.38 -49.31 19.38
N ASP A 1213 -20.17 -50.18 18.39
CA ASP A 1213 -19.42 -51.42 18.50
C ASP A 1213 -17.89 -51.21 18.50
N GLY A 1214 -17.42 -49.96 18.39
CA GLY A 1214 -16.00 -49.60 18.33
C GLY A 1214 -15.38 -49.69 16.94
N THR A 1215 -16.16 -50.01 15.91
CA THR A 1215 -15.71 -49.83 14.52
C THR A 1215 -15.63 -48.36 14.18
N PHE A 1216 -14.73 -47.99 13.27
CA PHE A 1216 -14.58 -46.61 12.83
C PHE A 1216 -14.25 -46.54 11.34
N GLU A 1217 -14.68 -45.44 10.72
CA GLU A 1217 -14.46 -45.13 9.31
C GLU A 1217 -13.62 -43.86 9.20
N LEU A 1218 -12.57 -43.94 8.41
CA LEU A 1218 -11.76 -42.79 8.01
C LEU A 1218 -12.25 -42.29 6.65
N ILE A 1219 -12.03 -41.01 6.34
CA ILE A 1219 -12.30 -40.52 4.98
C ILE A 1219 -11.24 -41.11 4.04
N GLU A 1220 -11.72 -41.97 3.16
CA GLU A 1220 -10.90 -42.71 2.21
C GLU A 1220 -10.07 -41.77 1.31
N GLY A 1221 -8.80 -42.11 1.11
CA GLY A 1221 -7.89 -41.38 0.21
C GLY A 1221 -7.40 -40.01 0.72
N THR A 1222 -7.66 -39.64 1.98
CA THR A 1222 -7.30 -38.30 2.48
C THR A 1222 -6.03 -38.25 3.34
N GLY A 1223 -5.72 -39.29 4.12
CA GLY A 1223 -4.49 -39.43 4.92
C GLY A 1223 -3.94 -40.85 4.83
N LYS A 1224 -2.95 -41.19 5.67
CA LYS A 1224 -2.28 -42.51 5.64
C LYS A 1224 -3.14 -43.70 6.07
N GLY A 1225 -4.36 -43.47 6.53
CA GLY A 1225 -5.17 -44.53 7.12
C GLY A 1225 -4.58 -44.98 8.45
N MET A 1226 -4.77 -46.25 8.82
CA MET A 1226 -4.22 -46.79 10.06
C MET A 1226 -2.71 -47.01 9.95
N PHE A 1227 -1.96 -46.59 10.97
CA PHE A 1227 -0.52 -46.86 11.03
C PHE A 1227 -0.27 -48.34 11.38
N PRO A 1228 0.65 -49.03 10.66
CA PRO A 1228 1.05 -50.38 11.01
C PRO A 1228 1.84 -50.44 12.33
N GLU A 1229 1.87 -51.59 13.00
CA GLU A 1229 2.42 -51.73 14.38
C GLU A 1229 3.90 -51.37 14.52
N ASP A 1230 4.71 -51.54 13.47
CA ASP A 1230 6.11 -51.14 13.44
C ASP A 1230 6.26 -49.61 13.44
N GLN A 1231 5.45 -48.92 12.63
CA GLN A 1231 5.40 -47.46 12.58
C GLN A 1231 4.84 -46.87 13.87
N VAL A 1232 3.86 -47.53 14.50
CA VAL A 1232 3.34 -47.12 15.82
C VAL A 1232 4.46 -47.16 16.87
N ARG A 1233 5.26 -48.23 16.90
CA ARG A 1233 6.42 -48.32 17.80
C ARG A 1233 7.46 -47.24 17.53
N GLU A 1234 7.72 -46.94 16.27
CA GLU A 1234 8.65 -45.89 15.86
C GLU A 1234 8.17 -44.48 16.24
N ILE A 1235 6.86 -44.22 16.13
CA ILE A 1235 6.25 -42.96 16.58
C ILE A 1235 6.50 -42.76 18.07
N PHE A 1236 6.20 -43.76 18.91
CA PHE A 1236 6.43 -43.64 20.36
C PHE A 1236 7.92 -43.53 20.71
N GLY A 1237 8.81 -44.20 19.97
CA GLY A 1237 10.26 -44.07 20.16
C GLY A 1237 10.84 -42.71 19.79
N ARG A 1238 10.06 -41.83 19.13
CA ARG A 1238 10.43 -40.45 18.78
C ARG A 1238 9.77 -39.40 19.68
N VAL A 1239 8.90 -39.84 20.59
CA VAL A 1239 8.27 -39.00 21.62
C VAL A 1239 9.19 -38.82 22.82
N ASP A 1240 10.00 -39.86 23.10
CA ASP A 1240 11.11 -39.88 24.06
C ASP A 1240 12.37 -39.26 23.45
#